data_AF-A0A524L8D1-F1
#
_entry.id   AF-A0A524L8D1-F1
#
_cell.length_a   1.000
_cell.length_b   1.000
_cell.length_c   1.000
_cell.angle_alpha   90.00
_cell.angle_beta   90.00
_cell.angle_gamma   90.00
#
_symmetry.space_group_name_H-M   'P 1'
#
loop_
_entity.id
_entity.type
_entity.pdbx_description
1 polymer ?
#
loop_
_entity_poly.entity_id
_entity_poly.type
_entity_poly.pdbx_seq_one_letter_code
_entity_poly.pdbx_strand_id
1 'polypeptide(L)'
;MGDADREAGAARRGGRRARAQLVAPRARRGAQMARGERSAREAAEHHSRAEGAGAGARRGGRGEAMSHASTRDRTHSWLRRLAALLPLCALVAIATACGSPEDPLDKLRELQAAGRFAETVDPLRRLVDEDPARMEAQLLLGLALLRTGETGLAVWPLRRAAESPEHAVRAGILLARAQLDGRSADDAIRSIDRVLAIEPGELEALQLRVEAHLAAGSPDKALEDIDRVFALEPENFSVLVPRVLALIATLRIDEAEAALETAREQLEASSDAVDASVRARLCVARGLFAFEKGDAASADDQYAACLSEFPVDPLVVRETVAYYDRSERSEDATEILRSAAEASGNSSLRMALAQRMGASGDAEAQQRLLRQAAEEQPSPTAWFALADYYVRRDEFEPALDAFERALQTSADPPLMLRFAYADTLVQAGRLEQALALAEQPDHEALRELIRGRVLLERGDARAALAAFEAGIRLWPNNASSRFLAGQAAERIGDFERAVVEYRESVRANAAQTKAGLALAELQLAAGASADALDVARRYANSHSDDPMGYLVSIRIAHRAGHPRIAAEGLVRLATLPGQAPWARAEEATLRAADEGPAAAVAALENSGLDLDDPSNAPALRVLLAQLAALGDHEGAERRSAAALASHPGAAVFHELHARALRSAGRPSALYREGFERAVELDPEHAPVLLALAELAAASAELDAAVALYDRAAAAARVGVESPGS
;
A
#
# COMPACT_ATOMS: atom_id res chain seq x y z
N MET A 1 68.03 21.70 17.49
CA MET A 1 67.21 22.26 18.57
C MET A 1 66.01 21.31 18.67
N GLY A 2 66.11 20.18 19.35
CA GLY A 2 66.25 20.03 20.80
C GLY A 2 64.84 19.76 21.34
N ASP A 3 64.34 18.53 21.31
CA ASP A 3 64.41 17.54 22.40
C ASP A 3 64.04 18.11 23.78
N ALA A 4 62.91 17.64 24.35
CA ALA A 4 62.87 16.98 25.66
C ALA A 4 61.41 16.61 26.07
N ASP A 5 60.97 15.40 25.73
CA ASP A 5 60.86 14.23 26.62
C ASP A 5 60.34 14.34 28.08
N ARG A 6 59.53 13.31 28.43
CA ARG A 6 59.37 12.58 29.73
C ARG A 6 58.31 13.09 30.73
N GLU A 7 57.55 12.26 31.45
CA GLU A 7 57.63 10.83 31.85
C GLU A 7 56.23 10.41 32.39
N ALA A 8 55.65 9.27 31.98
CA ALA A 8 55.65 7.96 32.67
C ALA A 8 54.75 7.82 33.92
N GLY A 9 53.84 6.83 33.87
CA GLY A 9 53.07 6.31 35.01
C GLY A 9 52.27 5.06 34.64
N ALA A 10 52.88 3.89 34.80
CA ALA A 10 52.34 2.57 34.46
C ALA A 10 51.47 1.95 35.59
N ALA A 11 50.48 1.11 35.25
CA ALA A 11 50.30 -0.25 35.82
C ALA A 11 49.06 -1.03 35.29
N ARG A 12 49.36 -2.06 34.49
CA ARG A 12 48.91 -3.49 34.52
C ARG A 12 47.45 -3.90 34.88
N ARG A 13 46.91 -4.67 33.91
CA ARG A 13 46.21 -5.98 34.00
C ARG A 13 44.96 -6.13 34.87
N GLY A 14 43.85 -6.46 34.21
CA GLY A 14 42.73 -7.18 34.81
C GLY A 14 41.68 -7.58 33.77
N GLY A 15 41.85 -8.74 33.14
CA GLY A 15 40.79 -9.30 32.29
C GLY A 15 39.56 -9.71 33.10
N ARG A 16 38.39 -9.56 32.51
CA ARG A 16 37.24 -10.47 32.66
C ARG A 16 36.18 -10.15 31.61
N ARG A 17 35.99 -11.12 30.71
CA ARG A 17 34.79 -11.29 29.88
C ARG A 17 33.56 -11.22 30.79
N ALA A 18 32.68 -10.26 30.55
CA ALA A 18 31.32 -10.29 31.06
C ALA A 18 30.38 -10.57 29.88
N ARG A 19 29.92 -11.83 29.82
CA ARG A 19 28.79 -12.27 29.01
C ARG A 19 27.57 -11.44 29.40
N ALA A 20 27.03 -10.65 28.48
CA ALA A 20 25.66 -10.13 28.62
C ALA A 20 24.70 -11.28 28.27
N GLN A 21 24.09 -11.86 29.31
CA GLN A 21 22.97 -12.78 29.17
C GLN A 21 21.74 -11.99 28.73
N LEU A 22 21.23 -12.30 27.53
CA LEU A 22 19.90 -11.90 27.08
C LEU A 22 18.87 -12.60 27.96
N VAL A 23 18.20 -11.82 28.82
CA VAL A 23 17.07 -12.28 29.64
C VAL A 23 15.81 -12.21 28.78
N ALA A 24 15.31 -13.37 28.37
CA ALA A 24 14.00 -13.53 27.76
C ALA A 24 12.86 -13.24 28.77
N PRO A 25 11.78 -12.54 28.39
CA PRO A 25 10.62 -12.42 29.25
C PRO A 25 9.81 -13.73 29.26
N ARG A 26 9.78 -14.36 30.43
CA ARG A 26 8.94 -15.54 30.76
C ARG A 26 7.45 -15.21 30.61
N ALA A 27 6.77 -15.97 29.77
CA ALA A 27 5.32 -16.12 29.79
C ALA A 27 4.87 -16.68 31.16
N ARG A 28 4.07 -15.92 31.91
CA ARG A 28 3.33 -16.42 33.06
C ARG A 28 1.92 -16.83 32.62
N ARG A 29 1.69 -18.15 32.62
CA ARG A 29 0.36 -18.75 32.78
C ARG A 29 -0.20 -18.33 34.15
N GLY A 30 -1.43 -17.83 34.15
CA GLY A 30 -2.30 -17.71 35.31
C GLY A 30 -3.68 -18.21 34.94
N ALA A 31 -4.00 -19.42 35.37
CA ALA A 31 -5.33 -20.00 35.34
C ALA A 31 -6.14 -19.58 36.59
N GLN A 32 -7.47 -19.75 36.51
CA GLN A 32 -8.54 -19.51 37.50
C GLN A 32 -9.31 -18.21 37.19
N MET A 33 -10.62 -18.22 36.91
CA MET A 33 -11.68 -18.94 37.61
C MET A 33 -12.78 -19.45 36.68
N ALA A 34 -13.23 -20.68 36.95
CA ALA A 34 -14.54 -21.20 36.57
C ALA A 34 -15.50 -21.10 37.78
N ARG A 35 -16.76 -20.72 37.52
CA ARG A 35 -18.02 -21.05 38.22
C ARG A 35 -19.09 -20.13 37.63
N GLY A 36 -20.01 -20.63 36.80
CA GLY A 36 -21.27 -21.31 37.16
C GLY A 36 -22.37 -20.56 36.39
N GLU A 37 -23.47 -21.09 35.87
CA GLU A 37 -24.29 -22.28 36.07
C GLU A 37 -25.06 -22.50 34.74
N ARG A 38 -25.05 -23.69 34.13
CA ARG A 38 -26.16 -24.67 34.08
C ARG A 38 -27.57 -24.17 33.75
N SER A 39 -28.14 -24.89 32.78
CA SER A 39 -29.57 -25.15 32.48
C SER A 39 -30.29 -24.04 31.68
N ALA A 40 -31.16 -24.33 30.71
CA ALA A 40 -31.88 -25.55 30.39
C ALA A 40 -32.20 -25.65 28.89
N ARG A 41 -32.20 -26.87 28.37
CA ARG A 41 -33.06 -27.31 27.25
C ARG A 41 -34.47 -27.51 27.83
N GLU A 42 -35.52 -27.12 27.10
CA GLU A 42 -36.76 -27.89 26.82
C GLU A 42 -37.94 -27.01 26.36
N ALA A 43 -38.89 -27.67 25.66
CA ALA A 43 -40.19 -27.23 25.12
C ALA A 43 -40.12 -26.43 23.80
N ALA A 44 -40.41 -26.97 22.62
CA ALA A 44 -41.52 -27.82 22.17
C ALA A 44 -42.92 -27.20 22.33
N GLU A 45 -43.42 -26.72 21.18
CA GLU A 45 -44.79 -26.87 20.65
C GLU A 45 -45.97 -26.01 21.14
N HIS A 46 -46.73 -25.61 20.10
CA HIS A 46 -48.14 -25.27 20.00
C HIS A 46 -48.64 -23.88 20.45
N HIS A 47 -48.99 -23.04 19.45
CA HIS A 47 -50.38 -22.60 19.30
C HIS A 47 -50.79 -22.42 17.83
N SER A 48 -51.95 -22.99 17.51
CA SER A 48 -52.69 -23.01 16.25
C SER A 48 -53.57 -21.78 16.02
N ARG A 49 -53.87 -21.46 14.76
CA ARG A 49 -55.24 -21.29 14.16
C ARG A 49 -55.08 -20.87 12.69
N ALA A 50 -55.52 -21.72 11.75
CA ALA A 50 -56.81 -21.67 11.02
C ALA A 50 -56.80 -20.53 9.97
N GLU A 51 -57.10 -20.69 8.68
CA GLU A 51 -58.09 -21.46 7.91
C GLU A 51 -57.47 -21.71 6.50
N GLY A 52 -57.88 -22.60 5.59
CA GLY A 52 -59.07 -23.41 5.38
C GLY A 52 -59.27 -23.59 3.86
N ALA A 53 -59.25 -24.84 3.37
CA ALA A 53 -59.84 -25.38 2.12
C ALA A 53 -59.38 -24.82 0.74
N GLY A 54 -59.28 -25.58 -0.36
CA GLY A 54 -59.55 -26.99 -0.69
C GLY A 54 -58.98 -27.23 -2.11
N ALA A 55 -58.28 -28.34 -2.35
CA ALA A 55 -58.79 -29.60 -2.93
C ALA A 55 -59.18 -29.53 -4.41
N GLY A 56 -58.54 -30.36 -5.26
CA GLY A 56 -59.03 -30.62 -6.62
C GLY A 56 -58.05 -31.33 -7.57
N ALA A 57 -57.68 -32.57 -7.27
CA ALA A 57 -56.99 -33.45 -8.22
C ALA A 57 -57.98 -34.13 -9.19
N ARG A 58 -57.54 -34.45 -10.43
CA ARG A 58 -57.74 -35.71 -11.21
C ARG A 58 -57.47 -35.46 -12.70
N ARG A 59 -56.50 -36.15 -13.32
CA ARG A 59 -56.54 -37.51 -13.96
C ARG A 59 -57.36 -37.60 -15.26
N GLY A 60 -56.64 -37.85 -16.35
CA GLY A 60 -56.90 -38.98 -17.26
C GLY A 60 -57.66 -38.71 -18.56
N GLY A 61 -57.17 -39.29 -19.66
CA GLY A 61 -57.98 -39.54 -20.86
C GLY A 61 -57.19 -39.63 -22.17
N ARG A 62 -56.75 -40.84 -22.54
CA ARG A 62 -56.48 -41.23 -23.94
C ARG A 62 -57.81 -41.53 -24.63
N GLY A 63 -57.90 -41.30 -25.94
CA GLY A 63 -59.02 -41.76 -26.77
C GLY A 63 -58.78 -41.48 -28.25
N GLU A 64 -58.61 -42.56 -29.01
CA GLU A 64 -58.42 -42.63 -30.46
C GLU A 64 -59.69 -42.23 -31.24
N ALA A 65 -59.51 -41.87 -32.53
CA ALA A 65 -59.99 -42.65 -33.69
C ALA A 65 -60.39 -41.77 -34.89
N MET A 66 -59.87 -42.18 -36.08
CA MET A 66 -60.57 -42.37 -37.38
C MET A 66 -61.48 -41.26 -37.94
N SER A 67 -61.68 -41.04 -39.23
CA SER A 67 -61.16 -41.47 -40.53
C SER A 67 -61.96 -40.65 -41.56
N HIS A 68 -61.41 -40.28 -42.72
CA HIS A 68 -62.07 -40.48 -44.03
C HIS A 68 -61.21 -39.93 -45.17
N ALA A 69 -61.08 -40.77 -46.19
CA ALA A 69 -60.41 -40.50 -47.45
C ALA A 69 -61.33 -39.72 -48.41
N SER A 70 -60.75 -38.88 -49.26
CA SER A 70 -61.24 -38.74 -50.64
C SER A 70 -60.12 -38.31 -51.59
N THR A 71 -60.16 -38.95 -52.75
CA THR A 71 -59.25 -38.97 -53.90
C THR A 71 -59.29 -37.69 -54.75
N ARG A 72 -58.14 -37.24 -55.28
CA ARG A 72 -57.91 -37.08 -56.74
C ARG A 72 -56.50 -36.60 -57.10
N ASP A 73 -56.01 -37.25 -58.16
CA ASP A 73 -54.87 -37.03 -59.06
C ASP A 73 -54.20 -35.64 -59.09
N ARG A 74 -52.87 -35.57 -58.93
CA ARG A 74 -51.82 -35.74 -59.95
C ARG A 74 -51.78 -34.61 -61.00
N THR A 75 -51.14 -33.51 -60.62
CA THR A 75 -50.17 -32.76 -61.45
C THR A 75 -49.28 -31.95 -60.50
N HIS A 76 -47.98 -31.80 -60.80
CA HIS A 76 -46.91 -31.18 -59.99
C HIS A 76 -46.06 -32.12 -59.10
N SER A 77 -45.48 -33.18 -59.70
CA SER A 77 -44.53 -34.10 -59.02
C SER A 77 -43.05 -33.70 -59.11
N TRP A 78 -42.69 -32.55 -59.69
CA TRP A 78 -41.29 -32.11 -59.78
C TRP A 78 -40.94 -30.94 -58.84
N LEU A 79 -41.86 -30.00 -58.61
CA LEU A 79 -41.69 -28.91 -57.64
C LEU A 79 -41.66 -29.39 -56.18
N ARG A 80 -42.29 -30.53 -55.86
CA ARG A 80 -42.26 -31.13 -54.51
C ARG A 80 -40.94 -31.86 -54.17
N ARG A 81 -40.13 -32.24 -55.17
CA ARG A 81 -38.83 -32.90 -54.91
C ARG A 81 -37.73 -31.90 -54.55
N LEU A 82 -37.81 -30.66 -55.03
CA LEU A 82 -36.93 -29.57 -54.56
C LEU A 82 -37.34 -29.06 -53.17
N ALA A 83 -38.63 -29.05 -52.84
CA ALA A 83 -39.12 -28.69 -51.50
C ALA A 83 -38.86 -29.77 -50.42
N ALA A 84 -38.49 -31.00 -50.79
CA ALA A 84 -38.18 -32.07 -49.85
C ALA A 84 -36.68 -32.17 -49.49
N LEU A 85 -35.80 -31.51 -50.24
CA LEU A 85 -34.36 -31.38 -49.90
C LEU A 85 -34.08 -30.13 -49.06
N LEU A 86 -34.93 -29.10 -49.13
CA LEU A 86 -34.83 -27.92 -48.27
C LEU A 86 -34.94 -28.21 -46.76
N PRO A 87 -35.87 -29.06 -46.26
CA PRO A 87 -35.91 -29.39 -44.84
C PRO A 87 -34.77 -30.35 -44.43
N LEU A 88 -34.22 -31.15 -45.35
CA LEU A 88 -33.09 -32.04 -45.06
C LEU A 88 -31.76 -31.26 -45.02
N CYS A 89 -31.57 -30.30 -45.92
CA CYS A 89 -30.45 -29.35 -45.86
C CYS A 89 -30.59 -28.37 -44.69
N ALA A 90 -31.80 -27.98 -44.31
CA ALA A 90 -32.04 -27.19 -43.09
C ALA A 90 -31.78 -28.01 -41.82
N LEU A 91 -32.14 -29.30 -41.77
CA LEU A 91 -31.84 -30.18 -40.64
C LEU A 91 -30.34 -30.50 -40.52
N VAL A 92 -29.62 -30.64 -41.64
CA VAL A 92 -28.15 -30.78 -41.63
C VAL A 92 -27.48 -29.43 -41.28
N ALA A 93 -28.02 -28.30 -41.74
CA ALA A 93 -27.52 -26.98 -41.36
C ALA A 93 -27.76 -26.65 -39.87
N ILE A 94 -28.88 -27.11 -39.30
CA ILE A 94 -29.18 -27.00 -37.86
C ILE A 94 -28.29 -27.97 -37.05
N ALA A 95 -27.98 -29.16 -37.59
CA ALA A 95 -27.04 -30.10 -36.96
C ALA A 95 -25.58 -29.63 -37.03
N THR A 96 -25.20 -28.80 -38.02
CA THR A 96 -23.88 -28.13 -38.08
C THR A 96 -23.85 -26.77 -37.38
N ALA A 97 -25.01 -26.25 -36.93
CA ALA A 97 -25.12 -25.02 -36.16
C ALA A 97 -25.23 -25.26 -34.64
N CYS A 98 -25.33 -26.52 -34.21
CA CYS A 98 -25.03 -26.91 -32.84
C CYS A 98 -23.53 -27.24 -32.73
N GLY A 99 -22.69 -26.19 -32.83
CA GLY A 99 -21.46 -26.22 -32.03
C GLY A 99 -21.90 -26.39 -30.58
N SER A 100 -21.30 -27.34 -29.85
CA SER A 100 -21.40 -27.36 -28.39
C SER A 100 -21.21 -25.92 -27.88
N PRO A 101 -21.99 -25.42 -26.92
CA PRO A 101 -21.72 -24.10 -26.36
C PRO A 101 -20.25 -24.09 -25.94
N GLU A 102 -19.44 -23.28 -26.62
CA GLU A 102 -18.02 -23.14 -26.27
C GLU A 102 -17.97 -22.80 -24.79
N ASP A 103 -17.17 -23.54 -24.02
CA ASP A 103 -17.01 -23.26 -22.60
C ASP A 103 -16.46 -21.82 -22.52
N PRO A 104 -17.15 -20.88 -21.85
CA PRO A 104 -16.69 -19.50 -21.78
C PRO A 104 -15.28 -19.38 -21.19
N LEU A 105 -14.78 -20.43 -20.50
CA LEU A 105 -13.42 -20.51 -19.99
C LEU A 105 -12.37 -20.89 -21.05
N ASP A 106 -12.71 -21.52 -22.18
CA ASP A 106 -11.74 -21.98 -23.19
C ASP A 106 -10.87 -20.83 -23.70
N LYS A 107 -11.52 -19.75 -24.16
CA LYS A 107 -10.85 -18.52 -24.61
C LYS A 107 -10.03 -17.86 -23.50
N LEU A 108 -10.51 -17.92 -22.26
CA LEU A 108 -9.84 -17.30 -21.11
C LEU A 108 -8.58 -18.09 -20.72
N ARG A 109 -8.61 -19.42 -20.81
CA ARG A 109 -7.42 -20.27 -20.64
C ARG A 109 -6.37 -19.97 -21.70
N GLU A 110 -6.77 -19.82 -22.96
CA GLU A 110 -5.86 -19.45 -24.06
C GLU A 110 -5.19 -18.09 -23.83
N LEU A 111 -5.96 -17.09 -23.39
CA LEU A 111 -5.42 -15.77 -23.05
C LEU A 111 -4.42 -15.85 -21.89
N GLN A 112 -4.72 -16.61 -20.82
CA GLN A 112 -3.78 -16.81 -19.72
C GLN A 112 -2.54 -17.61 -20.13
N ALA A 113 -2.68 -18.61 -21.01
CA ALA A 113 -1.56 -19.37 -21.57
C ALA A 113 -0.64 -18.47 -22.43
N ALA A 114 -1.21 -17.47 -23.11
CA ALA A 114 -0.48 -16.42 -23.81
C ALA A 114 0.11 -15.34 -22.87
N GLY A 115 -0.08 -15.45 -21.55
CA GLY A 115 0.40 -14.48 -20.55
C GLY A 115 -0.45 -13.20 -20.46
N ARG A 116 -1.58 -13.13 -21.16
CA ARG A 116 -2.48 -11.97 -21.22
C ARG A 116 -3.46 -11.96 -20.05
N PHE A 117 -2.92 -11.96 -18.83
CA PHE A 117 -3.72 -12.12 -17.60
C PHE A 117 -4.70 -10.95 -17.36
N ALA A 118 -4.28 -9.71 -17.65
CA ALA A 118 -5.09 -8.52 -17.43
C ALA A 118 -6.44 -8.56 -18.16
N GLU A 119 -6.45 -9.02 -19.41
CA GLU A 119 -7.67 -9.14 -20.23
C GLU A 119 -8.66 -10.19 -19.71
N THR A 120 -8.19 -11.11 -18.86
CA THR A 120 -9.04 -12.17 -18.33
C THR A 120 -9.74 -11.78 -17.03
N VAL A 121 -9.29 -10.73 -16.34
CA VAL A 121 -9.82 -10.35 -15.01
C VAL A 121 -11.32 -10.04 -15.07
N ASP A 122 -11.74 -9.12 -15.93
CA ASP A 122 -13.15 -8.69 -16.01
C ASP A 122 -14.10 -9.76 -16.57
N PRO A 123 -13.74 -10.52 -17.63
CA PRO A 123 -14.53 -11.67 -18.05
C PRO A 123 -14.66 -12.74 -16.96
N LEU A 124 -13.57 -13.08 -16.26
CA LEU A 124 -13.60 -14.08 -15.20
C LEU A 124 -14.41 -13.60 -13.99
N ARG A 125 -14.32 -12.31 -13.62
CA ARG A 125 -15.13 -11.71 -12.56
C ARG A 125 -16.62 -11.82 -12.90
N ARG A 126 -17.03 -11.48 -14.12
CA ARG A 126 -18.43 -11.65 -14.56
C ARG A 126 -18.90 -13.10 -14.45
N LEU A 127 -18.09 -14.06 -14.90
CA LEU A 127 -18.42 -15.48 -14.80
C LEU A 127 -18.54 -15.97 -13.34
N VAL A 128 -17.74 -15.40 -12.44
CA VAL A 128 -17.78 -15.66 -11.00
C VAL A 128 -18.98 -15.01 -10.33
N ASP A 129 -19.36 -13.79 -10.74
CA ASP A 129 -20.52 -13.09 -10.20
C ASP A 129 -21.84 -13.75 -10.65
N GLU A 130 -21.90 -14.24 -11.88
CA GLU A 130 -23.02 -15.02 -12.41
C GLU A 130 -23.19 -16.37 -11.70
N ASP A 131 -22.07 -17.07 -11.51
CA ASP A 131 -22.05 -18.37 -10.84
C ASP A 131 -20.84 -18.48 -9.89
N PRO A 132 -21.02 -18.11 -8.61
CA PRO A 132 -19.96 -18.21 -7.60
C PRO A 132 -19.55 -19.65 -7.29
N ALA A 133 -20.27 -20.66 -7.78
CA ALA A 133 -19.94 -22.07 -7.64
C ALA A 133 -19.08 -22.61 -8.79
N ARG A 134 -18.80 -21.81 -9.83
CA ARG A 134 -17.87 -22.17 -10.91
C ARG A 134 -16.41 -22.07 -10.43
N MET A 135 -15.94 -23.12 -9.77
CA MET A 135 -14.65 -23.12 -9.05
C MET A 135 -13.43 -22.94 -9.96
N GLU A 136 -13.49 -23.39 -11.20
CA GLU A 136 -12.40 -23.14 -12.15
C GLU A 136 -12.30 -21.65 -12.52
N ALA A 137 -13.44 -20.96 -12.71
CA ALA A 137 -13.44 -19.52 -12.95
C ALA A 137 -12.85 -18.74 -11.76
N GLN A 138 -13.16 -19.18 -10.54
CA GLN A 138 -12.56 -18.64 -9.31
C GLN A 138 -11.03 -18.84 -9.29
N LEU A 139 -10.55 -20.02 -9.68
CA LEU A 139 -9.12 -20.34 -9.76
C LEU A 139 -8.41 -19.45 -10.78
N LEU A 140 -8.94 -19.39 -12.01
CA LEU A 140 -8.38 -18.59 -13.08
C LEU A 140 -8.41 -17.10 -12.72
N LEU A 141 -9.47 -16.61 -12.06
CA LEU A 141 -9.57 -15.23 -11.59
C LEU A 141 -8.49 -14.94 -10.55
N GLY A 142 -8.35 -15.82 -9.56
CA GLY A 142 -7.31 -15.70 -8.54
C GLY A 142 -5.91 -15.67 -9.12
N LEU A 143 -5.62 -16.54 -10.11
CA LEU A 143 -4.36 -16.54 -10.83
C LEU A 143 -4.16 -15.23 -11.62
N ALA A 144 -5.18 -14.75 -12.33
CA ALA A 144 -5.09 -13.50 -13.07
C ALA A 144 -4.73 -12.34 -12.13
N LEU A 145 -5.42 -12.23 -11.00
CA LEU A 145 -5.20 -11.19 -9.99
C LEU A 145 -3.80 -11.25 -9.39
N LEU A 146 -3.26 -12.44 -9.11
CA LEU A 146 -1.86 -12.58 -8.69
C LEU A 146 -0.88 -12.07 -9.75
N ARG A 147 -1.11 -12.42 -11.02
CA ARG A 147 -0.21 -12.07 -12.13
C ARG A 147 -0.32 -10.61 -12.55
N THR A 148 -1.44 -9.94 -12.24
CA THR A 148 -1.59 -8.49 -12.41
C THR A 148 -1.12 -7.70 -11.18
N GLY A 149 -0.60 -8.37 -10.15
CA GLY A 149 -0.06 -7.73 -8.94
C GLY A 149 -1.13 -7.36 -7.91
N GLU A 150 -2.38 -7.76 -8.11
CA GLU A 150 -3.50 -7.47 -7.23
C GLU A 150 -3.67 -8.56 -6.15
N THR A 151 -2.59 -8.82 -5.42
CA THR A 151 -2.41 -10.00 -4.54
C THR A 151 -3.47 -10.10 -3.43
N GLY A 152 -3.84 -9.00 -2.80
CA GLY A 152 -4.85 -8.98 -1.73
C GLY A 152 -6.22 -9.51 -2.17
N LEU A 153 -6.53 -9.45 -3.46
CA LEU A 153 -7.84 -9.75 -4.03
C LEU A 153 -7.95 -11.18 -4.49
N ALA A 154 -6.82 -11.73 -4.91
CA ALA A 154 -6.71 -13.13 -5.27
C ALA A 154 -7.11 -14.03 -4.08
N VAL A 155 -6.96 -13.55 -2.83
CA VAL A 155 -7.24 -14.31 -1.61
C VAL A 155 -8.66 -14.89 -1.57
N TRP A 156 -9.69 -14.13 -1.96
CA TRP A 156 -11.07 -14.63 -1.86
C TRP A 156 -11.41 -15.65 -2.97
N PRO A 157 -11.19 -15.36 -4.27
CA PRO A 157 -11.44 -16.32 -5.34
C PRO A 157 -10.62 -17.60 -5.16
N LEU A 158 -9.35 -17.50 -4.76
CA LEU A 158 -8.51 -18.68 -4.51
C LEU A 158 -9.00 -19.48 -3.32
N ARG A 159 -9.48 -18.83 -2.24
CA ARG A 159 -10.12 -19.53 -1.12
C ARG A 159 -11.35 -20.30 -1.55
N ARG A 160 -12.20 -19.71 -2.39
CA ARG A 160 -13.40 -20.36 -2.94
C ARG A 160 -13.04 -21.52 -3.85
N ALA A 161 -12.11 -21.32 -4.78
CA ALA A 161 -11.61 -22.37 -5.65
C ALA A 161 -11.03 -23.56 -4.84
N ALA A 162 -10.35 -23.27 -3.73
CA ALA A 162 -9.79 -24.28 -2.85
C ALA A 162 -10.83 -25.13 -2.09
N GLU A 163 -12.11 -24.74 -2.09
CA GLU A 163 -13.21 -25.56 -1.55
C GLU A 163 -13.56 -26.73 -2.48
N SER A 164 -13.20 -26.67 -3.77
CA SER A 164 -13.34 -27.79 -4.71
C SER A 164 -12.18 -28.77 -4.54
N PRO A 165 -12.44 -30.09 -4.34
CA PRO A 165 -11.38 -31.10 -4.34
C PRO A 165 -10.51 -31.07 -5.60
N GLU A 166 -11.08 -30.73 -6.76
CA GLU A 166 -10.37 -30.66 -8.05
C GLU A 166 -9.32 -29.55 -8.10
N HIS A 167 -9.53 -28.45 -7.36
CA HIS A 167 -8.65 -27.29 -7.39
C HIS A 167 -7.99 -27.00 -6.04
N ALA A 168 -8.26 -27.80 -5.02
CA ALA A 168 -7.81 -27.59 -3.64
C ALA A 168 -6.29 -27.35 -3.53
N VAL A 169 -5.49 -28.17 -4.23
CA VAL A 169 -4.02 -28.08 -4.21
C VAL A 169 -3.54 -26.81 -4.90
N ARG A 170 -3.85 -26.65 -6.19
CA ARG A 170 -3.40 -25.50 -7.00
C ARG A 170 -3.92 -24.16 -6.46
N ALA A 171 -5.19 -24.09 -6.09
CA ALA A 171 -5.77 -22.88 -5.51
C ALA A 171 -5.19 -22.58 -4.12
N GLY A 172 -4.93 -23.60 -3.31
CA GLY A 172 -4.32 -23.45 -1.99
C GLY A 172 -2.88 -22.92 -2.03
N ILE A 173 -2.07 -23.38 -2.99
CA ILE A 173 -0.71 -22.87 -3.24
C ILE A 173 -0.74 -21.39 -3.63
N LEU A 174 -1.55 -21.05 -4.65
CA LEU A 174 -1.72 -19.66 -5.10
C LEU A 174 -2.26 -18.77 -3.96
N LEU A 175 -3.19 -19.28 -3.16
CA LEU A 175 -3.76 -18.57 -2.01
C LEU A 175 -2.67 -18.24 -0.98
N ALA A 176 -1.80 -19.20 -0.67
CA ALA A 176 -0.72 -18.99 0.28
C ALA A 176 0.31 -17.98 -0.23
N ARG A 177 0.64 -18.01 -1.53
CA ARG A 177 1.47 -16.97 -2.17
C ARG A 177 0.85 -15.58 -2.02
N ALA A 178 -0.44 -15.43 -2.35
CA ALA A 178 -1.17 -14.17 -2.18
C ALA A 178 -1.13 -13.65 -0.73
N GLN A 179 -1.26 -14.57 0.24
CA GLN A 179 -1.22 -14.25 1.67
C GLN A 179 0.18 -13.84 2.15
N LEU A 180 1.25 -14.46 1.65
CA LEU A 180 2.62 -14.07 1.95
C LEU A 180 2.96 -12.68 1.40
N ASP A 181 2.55 -12.41 0.15
CA ASP A 181 2.73 -11.10 -0.47
C ASP A 181 1.98 -10.01 0.33
N GLY A 182 0.80 -10.36 0.88
CA GLY A 182 0.03 -9.54 1.80
C GLY A 182 0.52 -9.54 3.27
N ARG A 183 1.74 -10.04 3.55
CA ARG A 183 2.37 -10.13 4.89
C ARG A 183 1.54 -10.87 5.94
N SER A 184 0.70 -11.81 5.52
CA SER A 184 -0.21 -12.59 6.36
C SER A 184 0.30 -14.02 6.52
N ALA A 185 1.44 -14.18 7.19
CA ALA A 185 2.15 -15.47 7.30
C ALA A 185 1.33 -16.58 7.98
N ASP A 186 0.59 -16.27 9.04
CA ASP A 186 -0.25 -17.24 9.75
C ASP A 186 -1.40 -17.78 8.89
N ASP A 187 -1.96 -16.94 8.02
CA ASP A 187 -2.99 -17.35 7.07
C ASP A 187 -2.42 -18.25 5.98
N ALA A 188 -1.22 -17.92 5.48
CA ALA A 188 -0.49 -18.75 4.51
C ALA A 188 -0.23 -20.16 5.06
N ILE A 189 0.27 -20.27 6.30
CA ILE A 189 0.49 -21.58 6.97
C ILE A 189 -0.81 -22.41 6.98
N ARG A 190 -1.93 -21.82 7.41
CA ARG A 190 -3.23 -22.52 7.46
C ARG A 190 -3.76 -22.96 6.09
N SER A 191 -3.48 -22.18 5.03
CA SER A 191 -3.86 -22.54 3.67
C SER A 191 -3.03 -23.72 3.19
N ILE A 192 -1.72 -23.72 3.47
CA ILE A 192 -0.82 -24.80 3.06
C ILE A 192 -1.01 -26.08 3.87
N ASP A 193 -1.33 -25.99 5.16
CA ASP A 193 -1.64 -27.17 5.97
C ASP A 193 -2.77 -27.99 5.33
N ARG A 194 -3.74 -27.34 4.66
CA ARG A 194 -4.79 -28.02 3.92
C ARG A 194 -4.29 -28.66 2.63
N VAL A 195 -3.40 -27.99 1.90
CA VAL A 195 -2.77 -28.57 0.69
C VAL A 195 -1.98 -29.82 1.06
N LEU A 196 -1.13 -29.75 2.07
CA LEU A 196 -0.29 -30.86 2.52
C LEU A 196 -1.06 -31.99 3.21
N ALA A 197 -2.30 -31.74 3.65
CA ALA A 197 -3.21 -32.80 4.10
C ALA A 197 -3.75 -33.64 2.94
N ILE A 198 -3.84 -33.06 1.73
CA ILE A 198 -4.26 -33.75 0.50
C ILE A 198 -3.04 -34.38 -0.17
N GLU A 199 -1.98 -33.59 -0.37
CA GLU A 199 -0.74 -34.00 -1.03
C GLU A 199 0.47 -33.71 -0.11
N PRO A 200 0.85 -34.65 0.77
CA PRO A 200 1.93 -34.44 1.73
C PRO A 200 3.33 -34.23 1.12
N GLY A 201 3.50 -34.52 -0.17
CA GLY A 201 4.76 -34.41 -0.89
C GLY A 201 4.83 -33.23 -1.87
N GLU A 202 3.86 -32.31 -1.85
CA GLU A 202 3.83 -31.18 -2.77
C GLU A 202 4.94 -30.17 -2.42
N LEU A 203 5.96 -30.10 -3.28
CA LEU A 203 7.21 -29.36 -3.02
C LEU A 203 6.99 -27.86 -2.95
N GLU A 204 6.18 -27.29 -3.86
CA GLU A 204 5.93 -25.84 -3.87
C GLU A 204 5.20 -25.43 -2.58
N ALA A 205 4.27 -26.27 -2.12
CA ALA A 205 3.58 -26.06 -0.84
C ALA A 205 4.55 -26.11 0.35
N LEU A 206 5.46 -27.09 0.40
CA LEU A 206 6.47 -27.15 1.47
C LEU A 206 7.37 -25.90 1.47
N GLN A 207 7.86 -25.48 0.31
CA GLN A 207 8.70 -24.28 0.16
C GLN A 207 7.99 -23.02 0.63
N LEU A 208 6.74 -22.81 0.23
CA LEU A 208 5.93 -21.70 0.70
C LEU A 208 5.69 -21.74 2.22
N ARG A 209 5.50 -22.93 2.82
CA ARG A 209 5.32 -23.04 4.27
C ARG A 209 6.61 -22.75 5.04
N VAL A 210 7.77 -23.09 4.48
CA VAL A 210 9.09 -22.68 4.98
C VAL A 210 9.20 -21.15 5.01
N GLU A 211 8.88 -20.47 3.90
CA GLU A 211 8.84 -19.00 3.83
C GLU A 211 7.90 -18.42 4.89
N ALA A 212 6.69 -18.99 5.02
CA ALA A 212 5.70 -18.53 5.98
C ALA A 212 6.13 -18.75 7.44
N HIS A 213 6.76 -19.88 7.76
CA HIS A 213 7.28 -20.14 9.09
C HIS A 213 8.40 -19.20 9.48
N LEU A 214 9.30 -18.86 8.55
CA LEU A 214 10.33 -17.85 8.78
C LEU A 214 9.74 -16.47 9.01
N ALA A 215 8.78 -16.05 8.17
CA ALA A 215 8.07 -14.78 8.33
C ALA A 215 7.28 -14.69 9.65
N ALA A 216 6.72 -15.82 10.13
CA ALA A 216 6.03 -15.93 11.41
C ALA A 216 6.96 -16.12 12.62
N GLY A 217 8.29 -16.12 12.43
CA GLY A 217 9.27 -16.31 13.51
C GLY A 217 9.28 -17.71 14.13
N SER A 218 8.93 -18.74 13.36
CA SER A 218 8.87 -20.15 13.76
C SER A 218 9.92 -21.01 13.02
N PRO A 219 11.24 -20.76 13.21
CA PRO A 219 12.30 -21.39 12.42
C PRO A 219 12.44 -22.91 12.61
N ASP A 220 12.12 -23.46 13.78
CA ASP A 220 12.16 -24.92 14.00
C ASP A 220 11.21 -25.67 13.06
N LYS A 221 10.00 -25.14 12.86
CA LYS A 221 9.03 -25.73 11.92
C LYS A 221 9.46 -25.59 10.46
N ALA A 222 10.12 -24.48 10.14
CA ALA A 222 10.72 -24.31 8.82
C ALA A 222 11.77 -25.41 8.56
N LEU A 223 12.61 -25.75 9.54
CA LEU A 223 13.59 -26.84 9.41
C LEU A 223 12.94 -28.21 9.19
N GLU A 224 11.85 -28.52 9.89
CA GLU A 224 11.10 -29.77 9.66
C GLU A 224 10.61 -29.89 8.21
N ASP A 225 10.11 -28.80 7.63
CA ASP A 225 9.67 -28.80 6.23
C ASP A 225 10.83 -28.81 5.23
N ILE A 226 11.94 -28.17 5.55
CA ILE A 226 13.17 -28.24 4.77
C ILE A 226 13.70 -29.68 4.72
N ASP A 227 13.70 -30.38 5.85
CA ASP A 227 14.12 -31.79 5.90
C ASP A 227 13.21 -32.66 5.04
N ARG A 228 11.91 -32.35 4.97
CA ARG A 228 10.97 -33.02 4.05
C ARG A 228 11.25 -32.69 2.59
N VAL A 229 11.59 -31.44 2.26
CA VAL A 229 12.00 -31.06 0.89
C VAL A 229 13.23 -31.85 0.46
N PHE A 230 14.26 -31.95 1.30
CA PHE A 230 15.46 -32.75 0.97
C PHE A 230 15.20 -34.25 0.92
N ALA A 231 14.25 -34.77 1.70
CA ALA A 231 13.85 -36.18 1.62
C ALA A 231 13.16 -36.53 0.29
N LEU A 232 12.47 -35.56 -0.33
CA LEU A 232 11.83 -35.71 -1.63
C LEU A 232 12.79 -35.43 -2.78
N GLU A 233 13.55 -34.33 -2.68
CA GLU A 233 14.53 -33.88 -3.67
C GLU A 233 15.86 -33.50 -2.98
N PRO A 234 16.83 -34.42 -2.90
CA PRO A 234 18.10 -34.19 -2.22
C PRO A 234 18.96 -33.03 -2.77
N GLU A 235 18.73 -32.62 -4.02
CA GLU A 235 19.48 -31.55 -4.71
C GLU A 235 18.65 -30.26 -4.88
N ASN A 236 17.60 -30.08 -4.06
CA ASN A 236 16.77 -28.88 -4.15
C ASN A 236 17.40 -27.69 -3.39
N PHE A 237 18.22 -26.90 -4.08
CA PHE A 237 18.91 -25.73 -3.52
C PHE A 237 18.00 -24.51 -3.27
N SER A 238 16.72 -24.55 -3.61
CA SER A 238 15.80 -23.42 -3.39
C SER A 238 15.60 -23.12 -1.90
N VAL A 239 15.70 -24.15 -1.04
CA VAL A 239 15.53 -24.04 0.42
C VAL A 239 16.85 -23.83 1.18
N LEU A 240 17.98 -23.68 0.48
CA LEU A 240 19.29 -23.52 1.13
C LEU A 240 19.38 -22.22 1.95
N VAL A 241 19.01 -21.07 1.37
CA VAL A 241 19.00 -19.79 2.08
C VAL A 241 18.01 -19.83 3.28
N PRO A 242 16.75 -20.29 3.11
CA PRO A 242 15.85 -20.51 4.23
C PRO A 242 16.40 -21.42 5.33
N ARG A 243 17.11 -22.50 4.98
CA ARG A 243 17.73 -23.42 5.95
C ARG A 243 18.78 -22.74 6.80
N VAL A 244 19.69 -22.02 6.14
CA VAL A 244 20.76 -21.28 6.82
C VAL A 244 20.14 -20.25 7.78
N LEU A 245 19.15 -19.49 7.32
CA LEU A 245 18.41 -18.55 8.17
C LEU A 245 17.75 -19.23 9.38
N ALA A 246 17.06 -20.35 9.18
CA ALA A 246 16.38 -21.06 10.25
C ALA A 246 17.36 -21.66 11.28
N LEU A 247 18.48 -22.21 10.83
CA LEU A 247 19.53 -22.75 11.70
C LEU A 247 20.19 -21.65 12.54
N ILE A 248 20.42 -20.47 11.96
CA ILE A 248 21.00 -19.34 12.70
C ILE A 248 20.01 -18.78 13.71
N ALA A 249 18.74 -18.61 13.32
CA ALA A 249 17.68 -18.15 14.22
C ALA A 249 17.47 -19.08 15.43
N THR A 250 17.79 -20.37 15.28
CA THR A 250 17.75 -21.38 16.35
C THR A 250 19.10 -21.58 17.06
N LEU A 251 20.10 -20.76 16.76
CA LEU A 251 21.47 -20.81 17.31
C LEU A 251 22.24 -22.10 17.00
N ARG A 252 21.85 -22.83 15.94
CA ARG A 252 22.49 -24.06 15.45
C ARG A 252 23.58 -23.73 14.41
N ILE A 253 24.55 -22.90 14.81
CA ILE A 253 25.55 -22.31 13.90
C ILE A 253 26.43 -23.38 13.22
N ASP A 254 26.86 -24.41 13.95
CA ASP A 254 27.72 -25.47 13.42
C ASP A 254 27.00 -26.27 12.31
N GLU A 255 25.69 -26.47 12.45
CA GLU A 255 24.88 -27.17 11.45
C GLU A 255 24.63 -26.32 10.20
N ALA A 256 24.52 -25.00 10.36
CA ALA A 256 24.43 -24.09 9.22
C ALA A 256 25.73 -24.09 8.41
N GLU A 257 26.88 -24.08 9.08
CA GLU A 257 28.19 -24.18 8.45
C GLU A 257 28.34 -25.50 7.68
N ALA A 258 27.98 -26.62 8.32
CA ALA A 258 28.00 -27.93 7.69
C ALA A 258 27.05 -28.04 6.48
N ALA A 259 25.87 -27.41 6.55
CA ALA A 259 24.91 -27.40 5.45
C ALA A 259 25.44 -26.64 4.22
N LEU A 260 26.12 -25.51 4.43
CA LEU A 260 26.77 -24.76 3.35
C LEU A 260 27.91 -25.54 2.71
N GLU A 261 28.71 -26.23 3.53
CA GLU A 261 29.81 -27.05 3.03
C GLU A 261 29.33 -28.26 2.23
N THR A 262 28.27 -28.92 2.72
CA THR A 262 27.61 -30.02 1.99
C THR A 262 27.09 -29.53 0.64
N ALA A 263 26.42 -28.37 0.62
CA ALA A 263 25.93 -27.78 -0.62
C ALA A 263 27.07 -27.44 -1.61
N ARG A 264 28.21 -26.94 -1.11
CA ARG A 264 29.40 -26.68 -1.92
C ARG A 264 29.94 -27.96 -2.54
N GLU A 265 30.13 -29.02 -1.74
CA GLU A 265 30.64 -30.31 -2.20
C GLU A 265 29.71 -30.96 -3.24
N GLN A 266 28.39 -30.88 -3.05
CA GLN A 266 27.41 -31.37 -4.01
C GLN A 266 27.52 -30.65 -5.36
N LEU A 267 27.69 -29.33 -5.35
CA LEU A 267 27.85 -28.56 -6.59
C LEU A 267 29.18 -28.84 -7.29
N GLU A 268 30.26 -29.06 -6.54
CA GLU A 268 31.56 -29.45 -7.11
C GLU A 268 31.57 -30.88 -7.67
N ALA A 269 30.80 -31.78 -7.06
CA ALA A 269 30.68 -33.17 -7.48
C ALA A 269 29.74 -33.35 -8.70
N SER A 270 28.84 -32.40 -8.95
CA SER A 270 27.97 -32.40 -10.13
C SER A 270 28.79 -32.26 -11.41
N SER A 271 28.74 -33.29 -12.26
CA SER A 271 29.46 -33.30 -13.56
C SER A 271 28.84 -32.40 -14.63
N ASP A 272 27.59 -31.95 -14.40
CA ASP A 272 26.85 -31.10 -15.32
C ASP A 272 27.17 -29.62 -15.09
N ALA A 273 26.96 -28.80 -16.12
CA ALA A 273 27.08 -27.35 -16.01
C ALA A 273 26.09 -26.84 -14.94
N VAL A 274 26.59 -26.62 -13.72
CA VAL A 274 25.80 -26.13 -12.59
C VAL A 274 25.15 -24.81 -12.97
N ASP A 275 23.82 -24.74 -12.83
CA ASP A 275 23.04 -23.54 -13.09
C ASP A 275 23.63 -22.36 -12.30
N ALA A 276 23.89 -21.25 -13.01
CA ALA A 276 24.36 -20.01 -12.42
C ALA A 276 23.44 -19.54 -11.28
N SER A 277 22.14 -19.79 -11.38
CA SER A 277 21.16 -19.49 -10.32
C SER A 277 21.44 -20.26 -9.02
N VAL A 278 21.91 -21.50 -9.11
CA VAL A 278 22.24 -22.31 -7.92
C VAL A 278 23.53 -21.84 -7.26
N ARG A 279 24.54 -21.50 -8.07
CA ARG A 279 25.80 -20.92 -7.55
C ARG A 279 25.56 -19.55 -6.89
N ALA A 280 24.74 -18.69 -7.49
CA ALA A 280 24.32 -17.42 -6.90
C ALA A 280 23.62 -17.60 -5.54
N ARG A 281 22.74 -18.60 -5.40
CA ARG A 281 22.09 -18.92 -4.11
C ARG A 281 23.08 -19.36 -3.04
N LEU A 282 24.03 -20.24 -3.37
CA LEU A 282 25.06 -20.67 -2.42
C LEU A 282 25.93 -19.48 -1.98
N CYS A 283 26.34 -18.66 -2.94
CA CYS A 283 27.06 -17.41 -2.72
C CYS A 283 26.36 -16.51 -1.68
N VAL A 284 25.09 -16.19 -1.91
CA VAL A 284 24.26 -15.41 -0.99
C VAL A 284 24.13 -16.09 0.38
N ALA A 285 23.90 -17.40 0.41
CA ALA A 285 23.74 -18.15 1.66
C ALA A 285 25.00 -18.08 2.54
N ARG A 286 26.20 -18.13 1.93
CA ARG A 286 27.49 -17.99 2.64
C ARG A 286 27.70 -16.58 3.18
N GLY A 287 27.41 -15.54 2.38
CA GLY A 287 27.50 -14.15 2.84
C GLY A 287 26.55 -13.87 4.00
N LEU A 288 25.31 -14.34 3.88
CA LEU A 288 24.30 -14.20 4.93
C LEU A 288 24.69 -14.95 6.21
N PHE A 289 25.21 -16.18 6.09
CA PHE A 289 25.70 -16.94 7.24
C PHE A 289 26.83 -16.20 7.97
N ALA A 290 27.80 -15.66 7.23
CA ALA A 290 28.89 -14.89 7.82
C ALA A 290 28.38 -13.64 8.55
N PHE A 291 27.42 -12.92 7.95
CA PHE A 291 26.81 -11.74 8.57
C PHE A 291 26.09 -12.09 9.88
N GLU A 292 25.19 -13.07 9.85
CA GLU A 292 24.38 -13.44 11.01
C GLU A 292 25.21 -14.11 12.13
N LYS A 293 26.37 -14.70 11.80
CA LYS A 293 27.40 -15.16 12.77
C LYS A 293 28.11 -13.99 13.47
N GLY A 294 27.95 -12.76 12.97
CA GLY A 294 28.62 -11.55 13.45
C GLY A 294 30.05 -11.40 12.92
N ASP A 295 30.43 -12.15 11.88
CA ASP A 295 31.74 -12.02 11.21
C ASP A 295 31.60 -11.13 9.96
N ALA A 296 31.55 -9.83 10.20
CA ALA A 296 31.38 -8.83 9.15
C ALA A 296 32.52 -8.85 8.12
N ALA A 297 33.75 -9.20 8.53
CA ALA A 297 34.88 -9.27 7.60
C ALA A 297 34.69 -10.42 6.61
N SER A 298 34.33 -11.61 7.11
CA SER A 298 33.99 -12.73 6.24
C SER A 298 32.76 -12.42 5.37
N ALA A 299 31.74 -11.73 5.91
CA ALA A 299 30.54 -11.37 5.15
C ALA A 299 30.89 -10.43 3.98
N ASP A 300 31.70 -9.41 4.23
CA ASP A 300 32.21 -8.51 3.19
C ASP A 300 32.97 -9.27 2.10
N ASP A 301 33.89 -10.16 2.49
CA ASP A 301 34.67 -10.97 1.54
C ASP A 301 33.76 -11.88 0.69
N GLN A 302 32.77 -12.53 1.32
CA GLN A 302 31.82 -13.38 0.62
C GLN A 302 30.98 -12.55 -0.37
N TYR A 303 30.34 -11.47 0.08
CA TYR A 303 29.49 -10.65 -0.78
C TYR A 303 30.27 -9.97 -1.90
N ALA A 304 31.51 -9.53 -1.65
CA ALA A 304 32.39 -9.01 -2.69
C ALA A 304 32.73 -10.07 -3.75
N ALA A 305 33.04 -11.31 -3.32
CA ALA A 305 33.24 -12.43 -4.24
C ALA A 305 31.97 -12.75 -5.04
N CYS A 306 30.80 -12.73 -4.39
CA CYS A 306 29.50 -12.95 -5.04
C CYS A 306 29.24 -11.91 -6.14
N LEU A 307 29.44 -10.63 -5.85
CA LEU A 307 29.26 -9.55 -6.82
C LEU A 307 30.29 -9.60 -7.96
N SER A 308 31.51 -10.06 -7.69
CA SER A 308 32.51 -10.24 -8.75
C SER A 308 32.11 -11.34 -9.74
N GLU A 309 31.42 -12.38 -9.28
CA GLU A 309 30.98 -13.50 -10.12
C GLU A 309 29.61 -13.23 -10.78
N PHE A 310 28.71 -12.57 -10.06
CA PHE A 310 27.32 -12.32 -10.46
C PHE A 310 26.94 -10.83 -10.31
N PRO A 311 27.60 -9.91 -11.04
CA PRO A 311 27.49 -8.46 -10.82
C PRO A 311 26.10 -7.87 -11.10
N VAL A 312 25.25 -8.59 -11.81
CA VAL A 312 23.92 -8.13 -12.24
C VAL A 312 22.81 -9.12 -11.88
N ASP A 313 23.12 -10.18 -11.14
CA ASP A 313 22.11 -11.15 -10.70
C ASP A 313 21.16 -10.48 -9.67
N PRO A 314 19.83 -10.49 -9.91
CA PRO A 314 18.90 -9.77 -9.06
C PRO A 314 18.90 -10.24 -7.60
N LEU A 315 19.11 -11.53 -7.34
CA LEU A 315 19.16 -12.06 -5.99
C LEU A 315 20.45 -11.59 -5.29
N VAL A 316 21.60 -11.73 -5.95
CA VAL A 316 22.90 -11.30 -5.39
C VAL A 316 22.90 -9.80 -5.10
N VAL A 317 22.49 -8.97 -6.05
CA VAL A 317 22.45 -7.51 -5.88
C VAL A 317 21.51 -7.14 -4.73
N ARG A 318 20.29 -7.69 -4.71
CA ARG A 318 19.29 -7.38 -3.67
C ARG A 318 19.77 -7.76 -2.27
N GLU A 319 20.26 -8.99 -2.10
CA GLU A 319 20.69 -9.47 -0.78
C GLU A 319 21.95 -8.76 -0.28
N THR A 320 22.86 -8.40 -1.20
CA THR A 320 24.06 -7.63 -0.84
C THR A 320 23.72 -6.20 -0.43
N VAL A 321 22.83 -5.53 -1.19
CA VAL A 321 22.31 -4.20 -0.82
C VAL A 321 21.64 -4.26 0.56
N ALA A 322 20.79 -5.26 0.80
CA ALA A 322 20.12 -5.46 2.08
C ALA A 322 21.10 -5.75 3.23
N TYR A 323 22.22 -6.41 2.97
CA TYR A 323 23.28 -6.62 3.96
C TYR A 323 23.96 -5.31 4.37
N TYR A 324 24.39 -4.50 3.40
CA TYR A 324 25.04 -3.22 3.68
C TYR A 324 24.07 -2.23 4.35
N ASP A 325 22.79 -2.24 3.98
CA ASP A 325 21.75 -1.44 4.65
C ASP A 325 21.57 -1.83 6.12
N ARG A 326 21.47 -3.13 6.42
CA ARG A 326 21.37 -3.62 7.81
C ARG A 326 22.64 -3.37 8.61
N SER A 327 23.78 -3.21 7.94
CA SER A 327 25.07 -2.87 8.54
C SER A 327 25.29 -1.36 8.70
N GLU A 328 24.26 -0.54 8.47
CA GLU A 328 24.30 0.93 8.53
C GLU A 328 25.29 1.56 7.52
N ARG A 329 25.63 0.82 6.45
CA ARG A 329 26.55 1.22 5.38
C ARG A 329 25.80 1.52 4.09
N SER A 330 24.86 2.47 4.19
CA SER A 330 23.95 2.84 3.09
C SER A 330 24.68 3.34 1.82
N GLU A 331 25.86 3.95 1.98
CA GLU A 331 26.66 4.43 0.84
C GLU A 331 27.17 3.26 -0.02
N ASP A 332 27.67 2.18 0.61
CA ASP A 332 28.14 0.98 -0.10
C ASP A 332 27.01 0.30 -0.85
N ALA A 333 25.85 0.15 -0.20
CA ALA A 333 24.64 -0.37 -0.83
C ALA A 333 24.21 0.45 -2.07
N THR A 334 24.35 1.77 -1.99
CA THR A 334 24.07 2.68 -3.11
C THR A 334 25.05 2.48 -4.27
N GLU A 335 26.34 2.35 -3.96
CA GLU A 335 27.39 2.13 -4.96
C GLU A 335 27.25 0.78 -5.68
N ILE A 336 26.89 -0.28 -4.94
CA ILE A 336 26.65 -1.60 -5.52
C ILE A 336 25.49 -1.55 -6.51
N LEU A 337 24.39 -0.89 -6.13
CA LEU A 337 23.23 -0.77 -7.00
C LEU A 337 23.52 0.10 -8.23
N ARG A 338 24.33 1.16 -8.06
CA ARG A 338 24.84 1.99 -9.16
C ARG A 338 25.67 1.19 -10.15
N SER A 339 26.69 0.49 -9.66
CA SER A 339 27.56 -0.38 -10.46
C SER A 339 26.74 -1.45 -11.21
N ALA A 340 25.78 -2.10 -10.54
CA ALA A 340 24.94 -3.11 -11.18
C ALA A 340 23.99 -2.53 -12.24
N ALA A 341 23.42 -1.35 -12.00
CA ALA A 341 22.58 -0.64 -12.96
C ALA A 341 23.37 -0.20 -14.20
N GLU A 342 24.58 0.31 -14.02
CA GLU A 342 25.48 0.71 -15.12
C GLU A 342 25.97 -0.49 -15.94
N ALA A 343 26.35 -1.59 -15.27
CA ALA A 343 26.86 -2.79 -15.94
C ALA A 343 25.79 -3.54 -16.75
N SER A 344 24.56 -3.58 -16.26
CA SER A 344 23.46 -4.27 -16.94
C SER A 344 22.67 -3.39 -17.92
N GLY A 345 22.69 -2.07 -17.71
CA GLY A 345 21.72 -1.14 -18.29
C GLY A 345 20.27 -1.36 -17.82
N ASN A 346 19.99 -2.34 -16.96
CA ASN A 346 18.65 -2.82 -16.62
C ASN A 346 17.79 -1.72 -15.97
N SER A 347 16.68 -1.36 -16.60
CA SER A 347 15.76 -0.34 -16.08
C SER A 347 15.27 -0.62 -14.67
N SER A 348 15.09 -1.88 -14.27
CA SER A 348 14.62 -2.24 -12.92
C SER A 348 15.65 -1.88 -11.85
N LEU A 349 16.94 -2.15 -12.10
CA LEU A 349 18.03 -1.78 -11.20
C LEU A 349 18.22 -0.26 -11.16
N ARG A 350 18.10 0.41 -12.30
CA ARG A 350 18.19 1.88 -12.38
C ARG A 350 17.03 2.56 -11.66
N MET A 351 15.82 2.02 -11.76
CA MET A 351 14.65 2.49 -11.00
C MET A 351 14.84 2.25 -9.49
N ALA A 352 15.37 1.09 -9.08
CA ALA A 352 15.68 0.83 -7.68
C ALA A 352 16.71 1.84 -7.12
N LEU A 353 17.73 2.18 -7.91
CA LEU A 353 18.68 3.24 -7.57
C LEU A 353 17.99 4.60 -7.46
N ALA A 354 17.10 4.93 -8.41
CA ALA A 354 16.36 6.19 -8.39
C ALA A 354 15.48 6.32 -7.14
N GLN A 355 14.78 5.26 -6.74
CA GLN A 355 13.99 5.24 -5.52
C GLN A 355 14.85 5.50 -4.29
N ARG A 356 16.05 4.91 -4.26
CA ARG A 356 17.02 5.14 -3.17
C ARG A 356 17.50 6.59 -3.11
N MET A 357 17.79 7.21 -4.26
CA MET A 357 18.16 8.64 -4.33
C MET A 357 17.02 9.53 -3.83
N GLY A 358 15.78 9.21 -4.21
CA GLY A 358 14.59 9.90 -3.72
C GLY A 358 14.44 9.81 -2.21
N ALA A 359 14.60 8.61 -1.64
CA ALA A 359 14.54 8.39 -0.19
C ALA A 359 15.67 9.13 0.58
N SER A 360 16.83 9.36 -0.06
CA SER A 360 17.90 10.20 0.51
C SER A 360 17.68 11.71 0.30
N GLY A 361 16.59 12.12 -0.35
CA GLY A 361 16.27 13.52 -0.64
C GLY A 361 16.94 14.10 -1.90
N ASP A 362 17.64 13.28 -2.69
CA ASP A 362 18.27 13.71 -3.95
C ASP A 362 17.28 13.57 -5.11
N ALA A 363 16.36 14.53 -5.17
CA ALA A 363 15.31 14.59 -6.18
C ALA A 363 15.87 14.72 -7.61
N GLU A 364 17.00 15.41 -7.79
CA GLU A 364 17.63 15.59 -9.10
C GLU A 364 18.24 14.29 -9.62
N ALA A 365 18.94 13.53 -8.77
CA ALA A 365 19.45 12.22 -9.14
C ALA A 365 18.32 11.23 -9.40
N GLN A 366 17.26 11.23 -8.57
CA GLN A 366 16.08 10.40 -8.80
C GLN A 366 15.47 10.66 -10.19
N GLN A 367 15.23 11.92 -10.53
CA GLN A 367 14.66 12.29 -11.83
C GLN A 367 15.55 11.84 -12.99
N ARG A 368 16.86 12.10 -12.93
CA ARG A 368 17.79 11.71 -14.00
C ARG A 368 17.79 10.20 -14.22
N LEU A 369 17.83 9.42 -13.14
CA LEU A 369 17.86 7.96 -13.21
C LEU A 369 16.55 7.38 -13.75
N LEU A 370 15.39 7.91 -13.33
CA LEU A 370 14.09 7.51 -13.87
C LEU A 370 13.98 7.84 -15.36
N ARG A 371 14.44 9.02 -15.77
CA ARG A 371 14.47 9.42 -17.18
C ARG A 371 15.35 8.48 -18.01
N GLN A 372 16.57 8.20 -17.55
CA GLN A 372 17.46 7.23 -18.22
C GLN A 372 16.81 5.85 -18.31
N ALA A 373 16.16 5.38 -17.25
CA ALA A 373 15.47 4.08 -17.25
C ALA A 373 14.32 4.05 -18.27
N ALA A 374 13.62 5.16 -18.47
CA ALA A 374 12.50 5.28 -19.39
C ALA A 374 12.92 5.52 -20.86
N GLU A 375 14.00 6.26 -21.09
CA GLU A 375 14.47 6.62 -22.44
C GLU A 375 15.41 5.58 -23.06
N GLU A 376 16.35 5.01 -22.29
CA GLU A 376 17.35 4.07 -22.82
C GLU A 376 16.78 2.67 -23.03
N GLN A 377 15.87 2.26 -22.13
CA GLN A 377 15.15 0.98 -22.21
C GLN A 377 13.66 1.21 -21.95
N PRO A 378 12.94 1.76 -22.95
CA PRO A 378 11.53 2.10 -22.82
C PRO A 378 10.70 0.90 -22.40
N SER A 379 10.00 1.05 -21.28
CA SER A 379 8.99 0.10 -20.82
C SER A 379 7.82 0.88 -20.21
N PRO A 380 6.60 0.32 -20.23
CA PRO A 380 5.46 0.95 -19.57
C PRO A 380 5.74 1.24 -18.10
N THR A 381 6.44 0.34 -17.41
CA THR A 381 6.80 0.47 -15.98
C THR A 381 7.78 1.62 -15.74
N ALA A 382 8.80 1.78 -16.58
CA ALA A 382 9.78 2.87 -16.41
C ALA A 382 9.16 4.24 -16.69
N TRP A 383 8.35 4.36 -17.76
CA TRP A 383 7.61 5.59 -18.04
C TRP A 383 6.57 5.91 -16.97
N PHE A 384 5.86 4.90 -16.45
CA PHE A 384 4.94 5.08 -15.33
C PHE A 384 5.66 5.59 -14.07
N ALA A 385 6.83 5.03 -13.73
CA ALA A 385 7.59 5.47 -12.57
C ALA A 385 8.08 6.92 -12.70
N LEU A 386 8.45 7.34 -13.92
CA LEU A 386 8.79 8.73 -14.20
C LEU A 386 7.55 9.65 -14.11
N ALA A 387 6.40 9.22 -14.63
CA ALA A 387 5.16 9.96 -14.52
C ALA A 387 4.74 10.15 -13.06
N ASP A 388 4.78 9.06 -12.27
CA ASP A 388 4.48 9.03 -10.85
C ASP A 388 5.43 9.91 -10.01
N TYR A 389 6.71 10.01 -10.39
CA TYR A 389 7.63 11.00 -9.82
C TYR A 389 7.15 12.44 -10.03
N TYR A 390 6.69 12.78 -11.23
CA TYR A 390 6.18 14.11 -11.55
C TYR A 390 4.83 14.40 -10.87
N VAL A 391 3.92 13.42 -10.82
CA VAL A 391 2.63 13.54 -10.11
C VAL A 391 2.83 13.89 -8.64
N ARG A 392 3.76 13.22 -7.94
CA ARG A 392 4.04 13.50 -6.52
C ARG A 392 4.54 14.92 -6.24
N ARG A 393 4.94 15.66 -7.28
CA ARG A 393 5.49 17.01 -7.19
C ARG A 393 4.56 18.05 -7.82
N ASP A 394 3.32 17.64 -8.13
CA ASP A 394 2.32 18.44 -8.85
C ASP A 394 2.80 18.96 -10.22
N GLU A 395 3.83 18.32 -10.80
CA GLU A 395 4.38 18.65 -12.11
C GLU A 395 3.56 17.92 -13.20
N PHE A 396 2.32 18.35 -13.41
CA PHE A 396 1.38 17.58 -14.23
C PHE A 396 1.74 17.48 -15.72
N GLU A 397 2.25 18.55 -16.36
CA GLU A 397 2.59 18.50 -17.79
C GLU A 397 3.65 17.43 -18.14
N PRO A 398 4.82 17.38 -17.47
CA PRO A 398 5.77 16.29 -17.72
C PRO A 398 5.24 14.93 -17.27
N ALA A 399 4.37 14.86 -16.26
CA ALA A 399 3.69 13.61 -15.89
C ALA A 399 2.81 13.09 -17.04
N LEU A 400 2.02 13.96 -17.66
CA LEU A 400 1.13 13.60 -18.78
C LEU A 400 1.92 13.11 -20.00
N ASP A 401 3.03 13.75 -20.37
CA ASP A 401 3.91 13.25 -21.45
C ASP A 401 4.46 11.85 -21.13
N ALA A 402 4.97 11.64 -19.90
CA ALA A 402 5.47 10.34 -19.48
C ALA A 402 4.37 9.25 -19.49
N PHE A 403 3.14 9.56 -19.09
CA PHE A 403 2.01 8.63 -19.21
C PHE A 403 1.66 8.31 -20.66
N GLU A 404 1.66 9.29 -21.55
CA GLU A 404 1.43 9.06 -22.99
C GLU A 404 2.50 8.11 -23.57
N ARG A 405 3.77 8.30 -23.19
CA ARG A 405 4.87 7.39 -23.57
C ARG A 405 4.68 5.98 -22.99
N ALA A 406 4.22 5.88 -21.74
CA ALA A 406 3.93 4.59 -21.11
C ALA A 406 2.83 3.84 -21.89
N LEU A 407 1.76 4.54 -22.29
CA LEU A 407 0.67 3.98 -23.09
C LEU A 407 1.15 3.57 -24.49
N GLN A 408 2.00 4.36 -25.14
CA GLN A 408 2.56 4.05 -26.47
C GLN A 408 3.49 2.84 -26.46
N THR A 409 4.17 2.58 -25.34
CA THR A 409 5.12 1.46 -25.21
C THR A 409 4.41 0.13 -24.93
N SER A 410 3.11 0.14 -24.62
CA SER A 410 2.32 -1.07 -24.41
C SER A 410 1.33 -1.30 -25.55
N ALA A 411 1.35 -2.49 -26.14
CA ALA A 411 0.31 -2.92 -27.09
C ALA A 411 -1.06 -3.08 -26.41
N ASP A 412 -1.06 -3.42 -25.12
CA ASP A 412 -2.25 -3.46 -24.27
C ASP A 412 -1.93 -2.79 -22.92
N PRO A 413 -2.16 -1.48 -22.79
CA PRO A 413 -1.82 -0.77 -21.55
C PRO A 413 -2.69 -1.22 -20.38
N PRO A 414 -2.11 -1.56 -19.21
CA PRO A 414 -2.87 -1.96 -18.04
C PRO A 414 -3.94 -0.94 -17.65
N LEU A 415 -5.09 -1.41 -17.16
CA LEU A 415 -6.19 -0.54 -16.73
C LEU A 415 -5.75 0.49 -15.68
N MET A 416 -4.84 0.09 -14.78
CA MET A 416 -4.25 0.99 -13.78
C MET A 416 -3.45 2.14 -14.39
N LEU A 417 -2.69 1.88 -15.46
CA LEU A 417 -1.94 2.91 -16.16
C LEU A 417 -2.89 3.93 -16.80
N ARG A 418 -3.97 3.46 -17.44
CA ARG A 418 -5.01 4.34 -18.02
C ARG A 418 -5.72 5.17 -16.96
N PHE A 419 -6.05 4.55 -15.82
CA PHE A 419 -6.65 5.24 -14.69
C PHE A 419 -5.72 6.31 -14.12
N ALA A 420 -4.45 6.00 -13.87
CA ALA A 420 -3.49 6.97 -13.36
C ALA A 420 -3.31 8.17 -14.30
N TYR A 421 -3.25 7.93 -15.62
CA TYR A 421 -3.19 9.00 -16.61
C TYR A 421 -4.46 9.85 -16.61
N ALA A 422 -5.64 9.22 -16.63
CA ALA A 422 -6.93 9.91 -16.57
C ALA A 422 -7.10 10.72 -15.27
N ASP A 423 -6.67 10.16 -14.14
CA ASP A 423 -6.70 10.82 -12.84
C ASP A 423 -5.79 12.05 -12.82
N THR A 424 -4.60 11.92 -13.41
CA THR A 424 -3.65 13.03 -13.58
C THR A 424 -4.21 14.11 -14.50
N LEU A 425 -4.94 13.75 -15.57
CA LEU A 425 -5.65 14.72 -16.40
C LEU A 425 -6.69 15.50 -15.58
N VAL A 426 -7.39 14.86 -14.64
CA VAL A 426 -8.31 15.57 -13.74
C VAL A 426 -7.55 16.53 -12.83
N GLN A 427 -6.45 16.10 -12.21
CA GLN A 427 -5.60 16.94 -11.36
C GLN A 427 -5.03 18.15 -12.12
N ALA A 428 -4.69 17.96 -13.40
CA ALA A 428 -4.27 19.03 -14.31
C ALA A 428 -5.41 19.94 -14.82
N GLY A 429 -6.66 19.73 -14.37
CA GLY A 429 -7.85 20.48 -14.81
C GLY A 429 -8.36 20.12 -16.22
N ARG A 430 -7.79 19.09 -16.87
CA ARG A 430 -8.14 18.64 -18.23
C ARG A 430 -9.30 17.63 -18.22
N LEU A 431 -10.42 18.03 -17.60
CA LEU A 431 -11.56 17.14 -17.32
C LEU A 431 -12.13 16.46 -18.57
N GLU A 432 -12.26 17.20 -19.67
CA GLU A 432 -12.84 16.67 -20.92
C GLU A 432 -11.90 15.65 -21.59
N GLN A 433 -10.58 15.81 -21.46
CA GLN A 433 -9.62 14.82 -21.96
C GLN A 433 -9.68 13.54 -21.12
N ALA A 434 -9.82 13.67 -19.79
CA ALA A 434 -9.99 12.52 -18.90
C ALA A 434 -11.24 11.72 -19.27
N LEU A 435 -12.38 12.39 -19.48
CA LEU A 435 -13.62 11.73 -19.93
C LEU A 435 -13.45 11.07 -21.30
N ALA A 436 -12.87 11.75 -22.28
CA ALA A 436 -12.66 11.21 -23.62
C ALA A 436 -11.80 9.94 -23.61
N LEU A 437 -10.77 9.88 -22.75
CA LEU A 437 -9.94 8.68 -22.55
C LEU A 437 -10.75 7.52 -21.98
N ALA A 438 -11.69 7.80 -21.07
CA ALA A 438 -12.50 6.80 -20.40
C ALA A 438 -13.68 6.29 -21.25
N GLU A 439 -14.07 7.03 -22.30
CA GLU A 439 -15.18 6.67 -23.20
C GLU A 439 -14.86 5.52 -24.19
N GLN A 440 -13.64 4.98 -24.19
CA GLN A 440 -13.26 3.87 -25.07
C GLN A 440 -14.15 2.62 -24.82
N PRO A 441 -14.54 1.85 -25.86
CA PRO A 441 -15.60 0.83 -25.77
C PRO A 441 -15.35 -0.29 -24.74
N ASP A 442 -14.09 -0.58 -24.43
CA ASP A 442 -13.69 -1.79 -23.70
C ASP A 442 -13.42 -1.57 -22.21
N HIS A 443 -13.73 -0.39 -21.64
CA HIS A 443 -13.37 -0.03 -20.27
C HIS A 443 -14.50 0.61 -19.47
N GLU A 444 -15.61 -0.11 -19.26
CA GLU A 444 -16.76 0.37 -18.47
C GLU A 444 -16.37 0.78 -17.04
N ALA A 445 -15.50 0.01 -16.37
CA ALA A 445 -14.97 0.37 -15.04
C ALA A 445 -14.28 1.73 -15.05
N LEU A 446 -13.37 1.95 -16.02
CA LEU A 446 -12.63 3.21 -16.16
C LEU A 446 -13.59 4.37 -16.40
N ARG A 447 -14.59 4.19 -17.28
CA ARG A 447 -15.61 5.20 -17.58
C ARG A 447 -16.29 5.70 -16.32
N GLU A 448 -16.81 4.79 -15.49
CA GLU A 448 -17.53 5.16 -14.29
C GLU A 448 -16.62 5.74 -13.19
N LEU A 449 -15.40 5.21 -13.03
CA LEU A 449 -14.45 5.75 -12.05
C LEU A 449 -13.97 7.15 -12.42
N ILE A 450 -13.64 7.41 -13.69
CA ILE A 450 -13.21 8.73 -14.15
C ILE A 450 -14.38 9.71 -14.16
N ARG A 451 -15.58 9.27 -14.52
CA ARG A 451 -16.79 10.07 -14.34
C ARG A 451 -16.99 10.46 -12.88
N GLY A 452 -16.87 9.51 -11.95
CA GLY A 452 -16.94 9.77 -10.52
C GLY A 452 -15.90 10.79 -10.06
N ARG A 453 -14.65 10.65 -10.50
CA ARG A 453 -13.56 11.58 -10.20
C ARG A 453 -13.83 12.99 -10.74
N VAL A 454 -14.32 13.13 -11.98
CA VAL A 454 -14.68 14.42 -12.57
C VAL A 454 -15.87 15.06 -11.87
N LEU A 455 -16.89 14.28 -11.48
CA LEU A 455 -18.04 14.77 -10.71
C LEU A 455 -17.62 15.26 -9.33
N LEU A 456 -16.69 14.55 -8.66
CA LEU A 456 -16.16 14.96 -7.36
C LEU A 456 -15.40 16.28 -7.45
N GLU A 457 -14.61 16.47 -8.52
CA GLU A 457 -13.89 17.73 -8.79
C GLU A 457 -14.86 18.88 -9.07
N ARG A 458 -15.98 18.60 -9.76
CA ARG A 458 -17.07 19.57 -9.98
C ARG A 458 -17.92 19.85 -8.73
N GLY A 459 -17.65 19.17 -7.62
CA GLY A 459 -18.36 19.35 -6.35
C GLY A 459 -19.67 18.55 -6.22
N ASP A 460 -20.06 17.76 -7.22
CA ASP A 460 -21.24 16.88 -7.13
C ASP A 460 -20.87 15.55 -6.47
N ALA A 461 -20.61 15.60 -5.17
CA ALA A 461 -20.16 14.45 -4.38
C ALA A 461 -21.19 13.31 -4.36
N ARG A 462 -22.49 13.60 -4.46
CA ARG A 462 -23.54 12.57 -4.49
C ARG A 462 -23.53 11.79 -5.81
N ALA A 463 -23.47 12.48 -6.95
CA ALA A 463 -23.36 11.81 -8.24
C ALA A 463 -22.00 11.12 -8.39
N ALA A 464 -20.93 11.72 -7.85
CA ALA A 464 -19.61 11.11 -7.81
C ALA A 464 -19.62 9.76 -7.08
N LEU A 465 -20.19 9.70 -5.87
CA LEU A 465 -20.31 8.46 -5.11
C LEU A 465 -21.05 7.37 -5.90
N ALA A 466 -22.16 7.70 -6.56
CA ALA A 466 -22.91 6.73 -7.37
C ALA A 466 -22.09 6.18 -8.56
N ALA A 467 -21.33 7.05 -9.23
CA ALA A 467 -20.44 6.66 -10.33
C ALA A 467 -19.26 5.82 -9.82
N PHE A 468 -18.64 6.21 -8.70
CA PHE A 468 -17.61 5.39 -8.05
C PHE A 468 -18.15 4.02 -7.66
N GLU A 469 -19.36 3.93 -7.09
CA GLU A 469 -19.98 2.65 -6.76
C GLU A 469 -20.18 1.77 -8.01
N ALA A 470 -20.54 2.37 -9.14
CA ALA A 470 -20.63 1.64 -10.41
C ALA A 470 -19.26 1.13 -10.88
N GLY A 471 -18.25 1.99 -10.88
CA GLY A 471 -16.90 1.63 -11.29
C GLY A 471 -16.22 0.62 -10.35
N ILE A 472 -16.40 0.78 -9.03
CA ILE A 472 -15.87 -0.12 -8.00
C ILE A 472 -16.56 -1.49 -8.06
N ARG A 473 -17.82 -1.61 -8.49
CA ARG A 473 -18.38 -2.96 -8.74
C ARG A 473 -17.58 -3.72 -9.80
N LEU A 474 -17.12 -3.02 -10.83
CA LEU A 474 -16.36 -3.60 -11.93
C LEU A 474 -14.87 -3.74 -11.61
N TRP A 475 -14.31 -2.80 -10.84
CA TRP A 475 -12.93 -2.80 -10.35
C TRP A 475 -12.86 -2.51 -8.85
N PRO A 476 -13.23 -3.49 -8.00
CA PRO A 476 -13.45 -3.32 -6.56
C PRO A 476 -12.20 -3.00 -5.75
N ASN A 477 -11.04 -2.97 -6.39
CA ASN A 477 -9.76 -3.00 -5.71
C ASN A 477 -8.80 -1.94 -6.22
N ASN A 478 -9.39 -0.92 -6.83
CA ASN A 478 -8.75 0.35 -7.02
C ASN A 478 -8.78 1.13 -5.69
N ALA A 479 -7.69 1.06 -4.93
CA ALA A 479 -7.57 1.76 -3.64
C ALA A 479 -7.84 3.26 -3.78
N SER A 480 -7.31 3.90 -4.84
CA SER A 480 -7.54 5.33 -5.12
C SER A 480 -9.02 5.65 -5.31
N SER A 481 -9.76 4.84 -6.08
CA SER A 481 -11.19 5.04 -6.31
C SER A 481 -12.02 4.81 -5.06
N ARG A 482 -11.66 3.83 -4.23
CA ARG A 482 -12.30 3.64 -2.92
C ARG A 482 -12.02 4.79 -1.97
N PHE A 483 -10.79 5.29 -1.96
CA PHE A 483 -10.44 6.49 -1.21
C PHE A 483 -11.27 7.70 -1.67
N LEU A 484 -11.39 7.93 -2.99
CA LEU A 484 -12.20 9.00 -3.56
C LEU A 484 -13.70 8.81 -3.30
N ALA A 485 -14.20 7.57 -3.30
CA ALA A 485 -15.57 7.25 -2.89
C ALA A 485 -15.79 7.57 -1.40
N GLY A 486 -14.82 7.27 -0.55
CA GLY A 486 -14.82 7.66 0.87
C GLY A 486 -14.89 9.18 1.04
N GLN A 487 -14.08 9.93 0.28
CA GLN A 487 -14.12 11.40 0.29
C GLN A 487 -15.46 11.94 -0.22
N ALA A 488 -16.03 11.33 -1.26
CA ALA A 488 -17.34 11.70 -1.78
C ALA A 488 -18.45 11.47 -0.74
N ALA A 489 -18.41 10.32 -0.05
CA ALA A 489 -19.33 9.99 1.04
C ALA A 489 -19.18 10.96 2.23
N GLU A 490 -17.95 11.30 2.61
CA GLU A 490 -17.67 12.26 3.67
C GLU A 490 -18.21 13.66 3.35
N ARG A 491 -18.02 14.15 2.11
CA ARG A 491 -18.54 15.45 1.67
C ARG A 491 -20.07 15.56 1.71
N ILE A 492 -20.78 14.44 1.59
CA ILE A 492 -22.26 14.41 1.72
C ILE A 492 -22.74 14.09 3.13
N GLY A 493 -21.82 13.87 4.08
CA GLY A 493 -22.11 13.54 5.48
C GLY A 493 -22.43 12.06 5.75
N ASP A 494 -22.19 11.17 4.79
CA ASP A 494 -22.37 9.73 4.96
C ASP A 494 -21.09 9.09 5.53
N PHE A 495 -20.84 9.36 6.81
CA PHE A 495 -19.63 8.89 7.49
C PHE A 495 -19.56 7.37 7.63
N GLU A 496 -20.72 6.69 7.71
CA GLU A 496 -20.76 5.23 7.76
C GLU A 496 -20.22 4.64 6.45
N ARG A 497 -20.67 5.17 5.30
CA ARG A 497 -20.16 4.77 3.99
C ARG A 497 -18.69 5.14 3.82
N ALA A 498 -18.28 6.33 4.27
CA ALA A 498 -16.88 6.78 4.20
C ALA A 498 -15.93 5.81 4.93
N VAL A 499 -16.28 5.41 6.16
CA VAL A 499 -15.50 4.43 6.95
C VAL A 499 -15.37 3.09 6.22
N VAL A 500 -16.43 2.62 5.56
CA VAL A 500 -16.38 1.38 4.77
C VAL A 500 -15.41 1.54 3.61
N GLU A 501 -15.54 2.59 2.81
CA GLU A 501 -14.71 2.76 1.61
C GLU A 501 -13.24 3.05 1.94
N TYR A 502 -12.94 3.81 2.98
CA TYR A 502 -11.56 3.98 3.45
C TYR A 502 -10.95 2.67 3.95
N ARG A 503 -11.71 1.86 4.69
CA ARG A 503 -11.23 0.54 5.14
C ARG A 503 -10.94 -0.38 3.97
N GLU A 504 -11.81 -0.40 2.96
CA GLU A 504 -11.59 -1.19 1.75
C GLU A 504 -10.42 -0.65 0.90
N SER A 505 -10.20 0.67 0.87
CA SER A 505 -9.00 1.25 0.26
C SER A 505 -7.71 0.77 0.94
N VAL A 506 -7.67 0.82 2.29
CA VAL A 506 -6.52 0.33 3.07
C VAL A 506 -6.30 -1.17 2.84
N ARG A 507 -7.37 -1.96 2.71
CA ARG A 507 -7.28 -3.40 2.38
C ARG A 507 -6.75 -3.65 0.97
N ALA A 508 -7.15 -2.84 0.00
CA ALA A 508 -6.70 -2.96 -1.37
C ALA A 508 -5.21 -2.61 -1.49
N ASN A 509 -4.79 -1.47 -0.95
CA ASN A 509 -3.38 -1.10 -0.83
C ASN A 509 -3.16 -0.01 0.23
N ALA A 510 -2.64 -0.40 1.40
CA ALA A 510 -2.42 0.49 2.52
C ALA A 510 -1.38 1.60 2.27
N ALA A 511 -0.46 1.41 1.32
CA ALA A 511 0.64 2.35 1.03
C ALA A 511 0.35 3.28 -0.16
N GLN A 512 -0.78 3.12 -0.84
CA GLN A 512 -1.10 3.88 -2.05
C GLN A 512 -1.89 5.17 -1.78
N THR A 513 -2.64 5.23 -0.69
CA THR A 513 -3.59 6.32 -0.44
C THR A 513 -3.54 6.82 0.99
N LYS A 514 -4.04 8.04 1.21
CA LYS A 514 -4.24 8.62 2.56
C LYS A 514 -5.48 8.06 3.29
N ALA A 515 -6.06 6.95 2.82
CA ALA A 515 -7.27 6.36 3.42
C ALA A 515 -7.06 5.92 4.87
N GLY A 516 -5.86 5.46 5.23
CA GLY A 516 -5.53 5.11 6.61
C GLY A 516 -5.61 6.32 7.56
N LEU A 517 -5.13 7.48 7.11
CA LEU A 517 -5.20 8.73 7.86
C LEU A 517 -6.65 9.16 8.07
N ALA A 518 -7.43 9.26 6.99
CA ALA A 518 -8.84 9.65 7.03
C ALA A 518 -9.69 8.69 7.87
N LEU A 519 -9.42 7.38 7.77
CA LEU A 519 -10.09 6.37 8.60
C LEU A 519 -9.77 6.55 10.08
N ALA A 520 -8.51 6.80 10.44
CA ALA A 520 -8.11 7.01 11.83
C ALA A 520 -8.77 8.27 12.41
N GLU A 521 -8.86 9.35 11.65
CA GLU A 521 -9.52 10.60 12.05
C GLU A 521 -11.03 10.41 12.26
N LEU A 522 -11.72 9.73 11.34
CA LEU A 522 -13.15 9.42 11.50
C LEU A 522 -13.41 8.51 12.70
N GLN A 523 -12.57 7.49 12.92
CA GLN A 523 -12.68 6.61 14.08
C GLN A 523 -12.42 7.35 15.38
N LEU A 524 -11.45 8.29 15.40
CA LEU A 524 -11.19 9.14 16.55
C LEU A 524 -12.41 10.02 16.85
N ALA A 525 -12.99 10.66 15.84
CA ALA A 525 -14.20 11.48 15.97
C ALA A 525 -15.39 10.65 16.48
N ALA A 526 -15.50 9.38 16.09
CA ALA A 526 -16.49 8.44 16.58
C ALA A 526 -16.19 7.89 18.00
N GLY A 527 -15.06 8.26 18.61
CA GLY A 527 -14.65 7.83 19.95
C GLY A 527 -13.97 6.45 20.01
N ALA A 528 -13.67 5.83 18.86
CA ALA A 528 -13.00 4.54 18.76
C ALA A 528 -11.46 4.71 18.80
N SER A 529 -10.93 5.24 19.91
CA SER A 529 -9.51 5.65 20.00
C SER A 529 -8.50 4.50 19.86
N ALA A 530 -8.85 3.27 20.27
CA ALA A 530 -7.98 2.12 20.13
C ALA A 530 -7.82 1.70 18.65
N ASP A 531 -8.94 1.62 17.92
CA ASP A 531 -8.93 1.30 16.49
C ASP A 531 -8.24 2.40 15.68
N ALA A 532 -8.54 3.67 16.00
CA ALA A 532 -7.92 4.84 15.38
C ALA A 532 -6.39 4.81 15.54
N LEU A 533 -5.88 4.46 16.74
CA LEU A 533 -4.44 4.40 17.00
C LEU A 533 -3.76 3.27 16.21
N ASP A 534 -4.41 2.10 16.13
CA ASP A 534 -3.89 0.98 15.35
C ASP A 534 -3.80 1.32 13.85
N VAL A 535 -4.85 1.93 13.30
CA VAL A 535 -4.87 2.37 11.89
C VAL A 535 -3.83 3.46 11.64
N ALA A 536 -3.76 4.50 12.48
CA ALA A 536 -2.78 5.59 12.32
C ALA A 536 -1.34 5.10 12.38
N ARG A 537 -1.03 4.15 13.29
CA ARG A 537 0.31 3.56 13.39
C ARG A 537 0.67 2.72 12.16
N ARG A 538 -0.29 1.95 11.63
CA ARG A 538 -0.07 1.21 10.38
C ARG A 538 0.18 2.16 9.22
N TYR A 539 -0.58 3.25 9.13
CA TYR A 539 -0.38 4.28 8.13
C TYR A 539 1.00 4.93 8.23
N ALA A 540 1.43 5.34 9.43
CA ALA A 540 2.75 5.93 9.66
C ALA A 540 3.89 4.95 9.33
N ASN A 541 3.68 3.64 9.51
CA ASN A 541 4.65 2.63 9.14
C ASN A 541 4.71 2.38 7.62
N SER A 542 3.58 2.52 6.91
CA SER A 542 3.53 2.33 5.45
C SER A 542 3.91 3.59 4.66
N HIS A 543 3.81 4.78 5.28
CA HIS A 543 4.19 6.08 4.75
C HIS A 543 5.18 6.75 5.71
N SER A 544 6.37 6.13 5.85
CA SER A 544 7.34 6.53 6.87
C SER A 544 7.92 7.93 6.67
N ASP A 545 7.74 8.51 5.49
CA ASP A 545 8.13 9.85 5.05
C ASP A 545 7.02 10.91 5.22
N ASP A 546 5.77 10.50 5.46
CA ASP A 546 4.65 11.42 5.65
C ASP A 546 4.57 11.89 7.12
N PRO A 547 4.87 13.17 7.42
CA PRO A 547 4.81 13.70 8.79
C PRO A 547 3.40 13.64 9.39
N MET A 548 2.35 13.67 8.57
CA MET A 548 0.97 13.67 9.05
C MET A 548 0.59 12.35 9.72
N GLY A 549 1.12 11.23 9.24
CA GLY A 549 0.91 9.92 9.85
C GLY A 549 1.39 9.88 11.31
N TYR A 550 2.59 10.44 11.55
CA TYR A 550 3.13 10.54 12.91
C TYR A 550 2.33 11.51 13.76
N LEU A 551 2.00 12.71 13.25
CA LEU A 551 1.24 13.71 14.02
C LEU A 551 -0.13 13.19 14.46
N VAL A 552 -0.90 12.57 13.56
CA VAL A 552 -2.19 11.97 13.90
C VAL A 552 -2.01 10.84 14.91
N SER A 553 -1.02 9.96 14.72
CA SER A 553 -0.71 8.91 15.69
C SER A 553 -0.31 9.45 17.07
N ILE A 554 0.47 10.53 17.14
CA ILE A 554 0.90 11.18 18.39
C ILE A 554 -0.31 11.74 19.13
N ARG A 555 -1.17 12.50 18.45
CA ARG A 555 -2.36 13.11 19.03
C ARG A 555 -3.37 12.08 19.52
N ILE A 556 -3.60 11.02 18.74
CA ILE A 556 -4.46 9.90 19.16
C ILE A 556 -3.86 9.21 20.38
N ALA A 557 -2.56 8.88 20.35
CA ALA A 557 -1.89 8.20 21.46
C ALA A 557 -1.94 9.02 22.76
N HIS A 558 -1.72 10.33 22.67
CA HIS A 558 -1.83 11.24 23.81
C HIS A 558 -3.23 11.23 24.41
N ARG A 559 -4.27 11.44 23.58
CA ARG A 559 -5.67 11.43 24.02
C ARG A 559 -6.12 10.08 24.59
N ALA A 560 -5.57 8.98 24.08
CA ALA A 560 -5.84 7.62 24.55
C ALA A 560 -5.03 7.22 25.81
N GLY A 561 -4.17 8.09 26.35
CA GLY A 561 -3.38 7.80 27.55
C GLY A 561 -2.19 6.88 27.29
N HIS A 562 -1.62 6.92 26.09
CA HIS A 562 -0.44 6.15 25.68
C HIS A 562 0.81 7.05 25.48
N PRO A 563 1.36 7.65 26.56
CA PRO A 563 2.43 8.65 26.46
C PRO A 563 3.73 8.10 25.87
N ARG A 564 4.01 6.79 26.03
CA ARG A 564 5.17 6.16 25.40
C ARG A 564 5.09 6.17 23.87
N ILE A 565 3.90 5.86 23.34
CA ILE A 565 3.66 5.84 21.88
C ILE A 565 3.75 7.27 21.32
N ALA A 566 3.19 8.25 22.03
CA ALA A 566 3.32 9.66 21.65
C ALA A 566 4.79 10.11 21.63
N ALA A 567 5.58 9.76 22.66
CA ALA A 567 7.01 10.07 22.72
C ALA A 567 7.82 9.41 21.60
N GLU A 568 7.57 8.15 21.28
CA GLU A 568 8.19 7.45 20.16
C GLU A 568 7.85 8.13 18.82
N GLY A 569 6.59 8.52 18.62
CA GLY A 569 6.15 9.26 17.44
C GLY A 569 6.85 10.60 17.29
N LEU A 570 7.00 11.37 18.38
CA LEU A 570 7.71 12.66 18.39
C LEU A 570 9.17 12.50 17.98
N VAL A 571 9.85 11.46 18.48
CA VAL A 571 11.24 11.15 18.08
C VAL A 571 11.32 10.84 16.59
N ARG A 572 10.39 10.04 16.05
CA ARG A 572 10.35 9.72 14.61
C ARG A 572 10.07 10.96 13.76
N LEU A 573 9.08 11.77 14.12
CA LEU A 573 8.77 13.01 13.43
C LEU A 573 9.99 13.95 13.41
N ALA A 574 10.72 14.06 14.52
CA ALA A 574 11.90 14.92 14.60
C ALA A 574 13.05 14.48 13.68
N THR A 575 13.08 13.21 13.26
CA THR A 575 14.10 12.71 12.33
C THR A 575 13.78 12.95 10.86
N LEU A 576 12.54 13.33 10.53
CA LEU A 576 12.17 13.65 9.15
C LEU A 576 12.77 15.00 8.73
N PRO A 577 13.24 15.14 7.47
CA PRO A 577 13.80 16.39 6.97
C PRO A 577 12.88 17.59 7.20
N GLY A 578 13.38 18.62 7.88
CA GLY A 578 12.62 19.85 8.17
C GLY A 578 11.54 19.72 9.25
N GLN A 579 11.36 18.55 9.88
CA GLN A 579 10.24 18.31 10.81
C GLN A 579 10.63 18.39 12.29
N ALA A 580 11.92 18.59 12.62
CA ALA A 580 12.36 18.80 14.00
C ALA A 580 11.62 19.95 14.72
N PRO A 581 11.38 21.12 14.09
CA PRO A 581 10.64 22.20 14.73
C PRO A 581 9.15 21.86 14.95
N TRP A 582 8.55 21.10 14.04
CA TRP A 582 7.18 20.58 14.18
C TRP A 582 7.06 19.58 15.33
N ALA A 583 8.01 18.65 15.46
CA ALA A 583 8.05 17.74 16.60
C ALA A 583 8.15 18.49 17.94
N ARG A 584 8.95 19.56 18.01
CA ARG A 584 9.05 20.40 19.22
C ARG A 584 7.77 21.19 19.50
N ALA A 585 7.14 21.73 18.47
CA ALA A 585 5.85 22.41 18.57
C ALA A 585 4.76 21.46 19.09
N GLU A 586 4.72 20.23 18.57
CA GLU A 586 3.77 19.21 19.00
C GLU A 586 4.07 18.76 20.44
N GLU A 587 5.33 18.49 20.81
CA GLU A 587 5.74 18.17 22.19
C GLU A 587 5.25 19.25 23.19
N ALA A 588 5.46 20.52 22.85
CA ALA A 588 5.02 21.64 23.68
C ALA A 588 3.48 21.72 23.78
N THR A 589 2.77 21.41 22.68
CA THR A 589 1.31 21.35 22.67
C THR A 589 0.77 20.25 23.60
N LEU A 590 1.39 19.07 23.59
CA LEU A 590 1.01 17.98 24.52
C LEU A 590 1.28 18.37 25.98
N ARG A 591 2.43 18.99 26.27
CA ARG A 591 2.73 19.50 27.62
C ARG A 591 1.75 20.58 28.06
N ALA A 592 1.31 21.46 27.16
CA ALA A 592 0.28 22.46 27.47
C ALA A 592 -1.02 21.78 27.92
N ALA A 593 -1.40 20.68 27.27
CA ALA A 593 -2.60 19.92 27.61
C ALA A 593 -2.49 19.19 28.96
N ASP A 594 -1.32 18.65 29.29
CA ASP A 594 -1.11 17.86 30.51
C ASP A 594 -0.78 18.72 31.75
N GLU A 595 0.05 19.75 31.57
CA GLU A 595 0.69 20.52 32.65
C GLU A 595 0.33 22.01 32.62
N GLY A 596 -0.34 22.48 31.56
CA GLY A 596 -0.74 23.87 31.37
C GLY A 596 0.25 24.69 30.52
N PRO A 597 -0.15 25.91 30.12
CA PRO A 597 0.57 26.70 29.11
C PRO A 597 2.00 27.11 29.53
N ALA A 598 2.26 27.26 30.83
CA ALA A 598 3.61 27.56 31.34
C ALA A 598 4.63 26.45 31.04
N ALA A 599 4.22 25.18 31.07
CA ALA A 599 5.11 24.06 30.78
C ALA A 599 5.52 24.05 29.29
N ALA A 600 4.60 24.42 28.41
CA ALA A 600 4.87 24.53 26.97
C ALA A 600 5.82 25.69 26.65
N VAL A 601 5.62 26.87 27.26
CA VAL A 601 6.53 28.01 27.14
C VAL A 601 7.95 27.61 27.58
N ALA A 602 8.08 27.03 28.77
CA ALA A 602 9.37 26.59 29.29
C ALA A 602 10.03 25.52 28.39
N ALA A 603 9.26 24.60 27.81
CA ALA A 603 9.79 23.58 26.91
C ALA A 603 10.36 24.20 25.61
N LEU A 604 9.68 25.19 25.04
CA LEU A 604 10.09 25.85 23.81
C LEU A 604 11.27 26.80 24.03
N GLU A 605 11.27 27.58 25.11
CA GLU A 605 12.38 28.49 25.45
C GLU A 605 13.69 27.72 25.75
N ASN A 606 13.59 26.51 26.32
CA ASN A 606 14.74 25.65 26.60
C ASN A 606 15.03 24.63 25.50
N SER A 607 14.35 24.71 24.35
CA SER A 607 14.48 23.72 23.27
C SER A 607 15.82 23.79 22.52
N GLY A 608 16.53 24.92 22.62
CA GLY A 608 17.74 25.21 21.86
C GLY A 608 17.48 25.60 20.40
N LEU A 609 16.21 25.73 19.98
CA LEU A 609 15.85 26.25 18.67
C LEU A 609 16.12 27.76 18.58
N ASP A 610 16.67 28.20 17.47
CA ASP A 610 16.64 29.61 17.10
C ASP A 610 15.24 29.98 16.62
N LEU A 611 14.41 30.42 17.54
CA LEU A 611 13.02 30.79 17.27
C LEU A 611 12.90 32.07 16.42
N ASP A 612 14.00 32.75 16.07
CA ASP A 612 14.02 33.83 15.08
C ASP A 612 14.31 33.32 13.65
N ASP A 613 14.67 32.05 13.46
CA ASP A 613 14.81 31.44 12.13
C ASP A 613 13.41 31.08 11.57
N PRO A 614 13.05 31.51 10.34
CA PRO A 614 11.75 31.18 9.73
C PRO A 614 11.44 29.68 9.65
N SER A 615 12.45 28.80 9.57
CA SER A 615 12.26 27.34 9.60
C SER A 615 11.70 26.84 10.94
N ASN A 616 11.88 27.59 12.02
CA ASN A 616 11.38 27.28 13.36
C ASN A 616 10.03 27.95 13.67
N ALA A 617 9.39 28.58 12.69
CA ALA A 617 8.10 29.24 12.86
C ALA A 617 6.98 28.36 13.48
N PRO A 618 6.89 27.03 13.25
CA PRO A 618 5.91 26.18 13.93
C PRO A 618 6.05 26.21 15.46
N ALA A 619 7.30 26.15 15.96
CA ALA A 619 7.60 26.22 17.39
C ALA A 619 7.31 27.62 17.95
N LEU A 620 7.68 28.68 17.21
CA LEU A 620 7.36 30.06 17.61
C LEU A 620 5.84 30.29 17.66
N ARG A 621 5.08 29.76 16.71
CA ARG A 621 3.61 29.86 16.70
C ARG A 621 2.99 29.31 17.97
N VAL A 622 3.42 28.13 18.40
CA VAL A 622 2.98 27.52 19.67
C VAL A 622 3.40 28.39 20.84
N LEU A 623 4.66 28.85 20.91
CA LEU A 623 5.13 29.72 21.99
C LEU A 623 4.24 30.96 22.16
N LEU A 624 3.97 31.69 21.08
CA LEU A 624 3.14 32.90 21.09
C LEU A 624 1.71 32.61 21.55
N ALA A 625 1.11 31.51 21.09
CA ALA A 625 -0.22 31.09 21.51
C ALA A 625 -0.26 30.75 23.02
N GLN A 626 0.76 30.07 23.54
CA GLN A 626 0.83 29.72 24.96
C GLN A 626 1.13 30.92 25.87
N LEU A 627 1.92 31.90 25.41
CA LEU A 627 2.10 33.18 26.10
C LEU A 627 0.77 33.95 26.18
N ALA A 628 0.01 34.02 25.09
CA ALA A 628 -1.32 34.62 25.09
C ALA A 628 -2.30 33.86 26.03
N ALA A 629 -2.22 32.52 26.09
CA ALA A 629 -3.02 31.71 27.01
C ALA A 629 -2.68 31.95 28.49
N LEU A 630 -1.44 32.35 28.80
CA LEU A 630 -1.02 32.83 30.13
C LEU A 630 -1.45 34.27 30.43
N GLY A 631 -1.98 34.99 29.45
CA GLY A 631 -2.27 36.42 29.53
C GLY A 631 -1.06 37.32 29.30
N ASP A 632 0.11 36.78 28.94
CA ASP A 632 1.32 37.56 28.59
C ASP A 632 1.29 38.01 27.12
N HIS A 633 0.30 38.84 26.81
CA HIS A 633 0.11 39.36 25.45
C HIS A 633 1.25 40.29 25.02
N GLU A 634 1.83 41.06 25.95
CA GLU A 634 2.97 41.92 25.65
C GLU A 634 4.25 41.12 25.40
N GLY A 635 4.44 39.99 26.10
CA GLY A 635 5.52 39.05 25.83
C GLY A 635 5.40 38.44 24.44
N ALA A 636 4.20 38.00 24.05
CA ALA A 636 3.94 37.51 22.69
C ALA A 636 4.21 38.59 21.63
N GLU A 637 3.79 39.84 21.87
CA GLU A 637 4.07 40.98 20.98
C GLU A 637 5.59 41.23 20.85
N ARG A 638 6.33 41.32 21.96
CA ARG A 638 7.78 41.52 21.95
C ARG A 638 8.51 40.38 21.24
N ARG A 639 8.14 39.12 21.52
CA ARG A 639 8.78 37.94 20.94
C ARG A 639 8.55 37.85 19.44
N SER A 640 7.32 38.10 18.98
CA SER A 640 6.99 38.11 17.55
C SER A 640 7.65 39.29 16.81
N ALA A 641 7.73 40.47 17.43
CA ALA A 641 8.41 41.63 16.87
C ALA A 641 9.92 41.40 16.70
N ALA A 642 10.57 40.68 17.64
CA ALA A 642 11.98 40.32 17.52
C ALA A 642 12.24 39.41 16.32
N ALA A 643 11.46 38.34 16.14
CA ALA A 643 11.57 37.45 14.98
C ALA A 643 11.36 38.21 13.66
N LEU A 644 10.34 39.08 13.61
CA LEU A 644 10.07 39.92 12.45
C LEU A 644 11.21 40.89 12.13
N ALA A 645 11.83 41.49 13.16
CA ALA A 645 12.97 42.39 12.98
C ALA A 645 14.21 41.66 12.43
N SER A 646 14.43 40.41 12.85
CA SER A 646 15.53 39.57 12.36
C SER A 646 15.33 39.15 10.90
N HIS A 647 14.08 38.86 10.48
CA HIS A 647 13.76 38.47 9.10
C HIS A 647 12.54 39.22 8.55
N PRO A 648 12.68 40.52 8.17
CA PRO A 648 11.56 41.35 7.72
C PRO A 648 10.97 40.92 6.36
N GLY A 649 11.67 40.05 5.63
CA GLY A 649 11.19 39.46 4.37
C GLY A 649 10.42 38.14 4.55
N ALA A 650 10.31 37.60 5.76
CA ALA A 650 9.62 36.33 6.00
C ALA A 650 8.11 36.57 6.22
N ALA A 651 7.28 36.13 5.26
CA ALA A 651 5.81 36.26 5.34
C ALA A 651 5.24 35.66 6.65
N VAL A 652 5.79 34.55 7.11
CA VAL A 652 5.37 33.87 8.34
C VAL A 652 5.54 34.73 9.60
N PHE A 653 6.56 35.61 9.68
CA PHE A 653 6.73 36.47 10.85
C PHE A 653 5.79 37.67 10.84
N HIS A 654 5.44 38.17 9.65
CA HIS A 654 4.35 39.16 9.51
C HIS A 654 3.01 38.56 9.98
N GLU A 655 2.71 37.31 9.60
CA GLU A 655 1.55 36.56 10.11
C GLU A 655 1.57 36.44 11.65
N LEU A 656 2.67 35.92 12.21
CA LEU A 656 2.78 35.65 13.65
C LEU A 656 2.71 36.93 14.48
N HIS A 657 3.32 38.02 14.01
CA HIS A 657 3.25 39.32 14.68
C HIS A 657 1.83 39.92 14.61
N ALA A 658 1.17 39.87 13.45
CA ALA A 658 -0.23 40.29 13.32
C ALA A 658 -1.16 39.53 14.26
N ARG A 659 -1.00 38.20 14.38
CA ARG A 659 -1.75 37.38 15.34
C ARG A 659 -1.47 37.79 16.80
N ALA A 660 -0.21 38.08 17.15
CA ALA A 660 0.15 38.54 18.48
C ALA A 660 -0.51 39.90 18.80
N LEU A 661 -0.46 40.87 17.88
CA LEU A 661 -1.14 42.16 17.99
C LEU A 661 -2.66 42.01 18.18
N ARG A 662 -3.30 41.12 17.40
CA ARG A 662 -4.73 40.80 17.54
C ARG A 662 -5.03 40.24 18.93
N SER A 663 -4.20 39.31 19.42
CA SER A 663 -4.36 38.73 20.77
C SER A 663 -4.18 39.76 21.89
N ALA A 664 -3.34 40.77 21.69
CA ALA A 664 -3.10 41.88 22.61
C ALA A 664 -4.17 42.98 22.56
N GLY A 665 -5.23 42.79 21.77
CA GLY A 665 -6.33 43.75 21.63
C GLY A 665 -5.92 45.06 20.95
N ARG A 666 -4.87 45.03 20.11
CA ARG A 666 -4.42 46.20 19.36
C ARG A 666 -5.43 46.57 18.27
N PRO A 667 -5.49 47.84 17.82
CA PRO A 667 -6.39 48.28 16.77
C PRO A 667 -6.27 47.44 15.49
N SER A 668 -7.41 47.19 14.84
CA SER A 668 -7.48 46.29 13.68
C SER A 668 -6.64 46.71 12.49
N ALA A 669 -6.41 48.01 12.32
CA ALA A 669 -5.53 48.53 11.28
C ALA A 669 -4.11 47.95 11.37
N LEU A 670 -3.55 47.78 12.58
CA LEU A 670 -2.15 47.36 12.76
C LEU A 670 -1.94 45.90 12.36
N TYR A 671 -2.81 45.00 12.82
CA TYR A 671 -2.66 43.59 12.45
C TYR A 671 -3.18 43.31 11.02
N ARG A 672 -4.09 44.13 10.49
CA ARG A 672 -4.48 44.05 9.07
C ARG A 672 -3.28 44.36 8.16
N GLU A 673 -2.54 45.42 8.45
CA GLU A 673 -1.31 45.79 7.72
C GLU A 673 -0.28 44.63 7.73
N GLY A 674 -0.09 43.99 8.89
CA GLY A 674 0.80 42.82 8.98
C GLY A 674 0.32 41.63 8.13
N PHE A 675 -0.98 41.33 8.12
CA PHE A 675 -1.53 40.28 7.25
C PHE A 675 -1.41 40.64 5.76
N GLU A 676 -1.71 41.88 5.37
CA GLU A 676 -1.54 42.35 3.98
C GLU A 676 -0.08 42.20 3.54
N ARG A 677 0.87 42.60 4.40
CA ARG A 677 2.30 42.46 4.11
C ARG A 677 2.75 41.00 3.97
N ALA A 678 2.18 40.10 4.77
CA ALA A 678 2.44 38.67 4.63
C ALA A 678 1.97 38.13 3.27
N VAL A 679 0.78 38.55 2.80
CA VAL A 679 0.25 38.16 1.46
C VAL A 679 1.05 38.78 0.32
N GLU A 680 1.58 39.99 0.49
CA GLU A 680 2.47 40.58 -0.52
C GLU A 680 3.77 39.79 -0.71
N LEU A 681 4.30 39.22 0.37
CA LEU A 681 5.52 38.42 0.37
C LEU A 681 5.25 36.97 -0.08
N ASP A 682 4.09 36.44 0.28
CA ASP A 682 3.61 35.10 -0.10
C ASP A 682 2.12 35.16 -0.49
N PRO A 683 1.81 35.33 -1.78
CA PRO A 683 0.43 35.49 -2.27
C PRO A 683 -0.49 34.29 -2.00
N GLU A 684 0.09 33.11 -1.75
CA GLU A 684 -0.59 31.84 -1.52
C GLU A 684 -0.51 31.42 -0.03
N HIS A 685 -0.20 32.34 0.89
CA HIS A 685 -0.17 32.05 2.33
C HIS A 685 -1.58 31.85 2.91
N ALA A 686 -2.11 30.63 2.81
CA ALA A 686 -3.50 30.30 3.14
C ALA A 686 -3.96 30.73 4.55
N PRO A 687 -3.19 30.52 5.65
CA PRO A 687 -3.54 31.03 6.98
C PRO A 687 -3.78 32.54 7.05
N VAL A 688 -3.09 33.33 6.23
CA VAL A 688 -3.23 34.79 6.20
C VAL A 688 -4.43 35.20 5.35
N LEU A 689 -4.64 34.56 4.19
CA LEU A 689 -5.81 34.79 3.35
C LEU A 689 -7.10 34.55 4.15
N LEU A 690 -7.13 33.48 4.97
CA LEU A 690 -8.24 33.18 5.87
C LEU A 690 -8.42 34.29 6.94
N ALA A 691 -7.34 34.74 7.56
CA ALA A 691 -7.39 35.82 8.56
C ALA A 691 -7.89 37.15 7.96
N LEU A 692 -7.50 37.48 6.73
CA LEU A 692 -8.02 38.65 6.02
C LEU A 692 -9.50 38.48 5.64
N ALA A 693 -9.91 37.28 5.23
CA ALA A 693 -11.31 36.97 4.93
C ALA A 693 -12.21 37.17 6.16
N GLU A 694 -11.77 36.68 7.34
CA GLU A 694 -12.46 36.91 8.61
C GLU A 694 -12.59 38.39 8.94
N LEU A 695 -11.55 39.19 8.67
CA LEU A 695 -11.57 40.63 8.92
C LEU A 695 -12.48 41.39 7.97
N ALA A 696 -12.49 41.03 6.69
CA ALA A 696 -13.42 41.58 5.71
C ALA A 696 -14.87 41.23 6.09
N ALA A 697 -15.14 39.98 6.48
CA ALA A 697 -16.45 39.54 6.93
C ALA A 697 -16.91 40.31 8.18
N ALA A 698 -16.03 40.50 9.17
CA ALA A 698 -16.31 41.29 10.37
C ALA A 698 -16.56 42.79 10.07
N SER A 699 -15.96 43.31 8.99
CA SER A 699 -16.20 44.66 8.47
C SER A 699 -17.39 44.77 7.50
N ALA A 700 -18.16 43.70 7.30
CA ALA A 700 -19.26 43.61 6.33
C ALA A 700 -18.86 43.83 4.86
N GLU A 701 -17.59 43.61 4.52
CA GLU A 701 -17.05 43.62 3.17
C GLU A 701 -17.20 42.23 2.53
N LEU A 702 -18.45 41.81 2.32
CA LEU A 702 -18.79 40.42 1.99
C LEU A 702 -18.17 39.92 0.68
N ASP A 703 -18.15 40.74 -0.37
CA ASP A 703 -17.56 40.35 -1.67
C ASP A 703 -16.05 40.11 -1.56
N ALA A 704 -15.36 40.96 -0.80
CA ALA A 704 -13.93 40.81 -0.53
C ALA A 704 -13.65 39.57 0.33
N ALA A 705 -14.50 39.32 1.33
CA ALA A 705 -14.40 38.13 2.18
C ALA A 705 -14.54 36.84 1.36
N VAL A 706 -15.54 36.74 0.48
CA VAL A 706 -15.74 35.58 -0.39
C VAL A 706 -14.54 35.36 -1.30
N ALA A 707 -14.05 36.41 -1.96
CA ALA A 707 -12.86 36.31 -2.82
C ALA A 707 -11.61 35.82 -2.06
N LEU A 708 -11.43 36.26 -0.81
CA LEU A 708 -10.34 35.81 0.04
C LEU A 708 -10.51 34.37 0.52
N TYR A 709 -11.73 33.94 0.84
CA TYR A 709 -12.02 32.54 1.17
C TYR A 709 -11.75 31.60 -0.02
N ASP A 710 -12.14 31.99 -1.23
CA ASP A 710 -11.87 31.22 -2.44
C ASP A 710 -10.37 31.09 -2.71
N ARG A 711 -9.62 32.20 -2.55
CA ARG A 711 -8.15 32.19 -2.64
C ARG A 711 -7.52 31.32 -1.55
N ALA A 712 -7.96 31.45 -0.30
CA ALA A 712 -7.46 30.63 0.80
C ALA A 712 -7.71 29.13 0.54
N ALA A 713 -8.88 28.77 0.02
CA ALA A 713 -9.22 27.41 -0.34
C ALA A 713 -8.37 26.88 -1.50
N ALA A 714 -8.07 27.70 -2.51
CA ALA A 714 -7.17 27.33 -3.61
C ALA A 714 -5.74 27.13 -3.10
N ALA A 715 -5.22 28.07 -2.33
CA ALA A 715 -3.89 28.01 -1.73
C ALA A 715 -3.72 26.79 -0.80
N ALA A 716 -4.74 26.46 0.00
CA ALA A 716 -4.72 25.30 0.88
C ALA A 716 -4.70 23.96 0.12
N ARG A 717 -5.21 23.89 -1.11
CA ARG A 717 -5.11 22.69 -1.97
C ARG A 717 -3.70 22.47 -2.51
N VAL A 718 -2.91 23.54 -2.65
CA VAL A 718 -1.50 23.48 -3.09
C VAL A 718 -0.56 23.25 -1.90
N GLY A 719 -0.95 23.69 -0.70
CA GLY A 719 -0.12 23.65 0.53
C GLY A 719 -0.37 22.48 1.49
N VAL A 720 -0.97 21.36 1.06
CA VAL A 720 -1.40 20.23 1.92
C VAL A 720 -0.24 19.55 2.69
N GLU A 721 1.00 19.96 2.48
CA GLU A 721 2.18 19.45 3.21
C GLU A 721 2.50 20.18 4.52
N SER A 722 1.80 21.28 4.86
CA SER A 722 2.01 21.98 6.14
C SER A 722 1.08 21.45 7.25
N PRO A 723 1.61 20.87 8.34
CA PRO A 723 0.80 20.24 9.41
C PRO A 723 -0.09 21.15 10.29
N GLY A 724 -0.49 22.32 9.78
CA GLY A 724 -1.26 23.31 10.53
C GLY A 724 -2.26 24.11 9.71
N SER A 725 -2.68 23.63 8.52
CA SER A 725 -3.84 24.19 7.80
C SER A 725 -5.17 23.72 8.37
#